data_AF-A0A2T5LXA5-F1
#
_entry.id   AF-A0A2T5LXA5-F1
#
_cell.length_a   1.000
_cell.length_b   1.000
_cell.length_c   1.000
_cell.angle_alpha   90.00
_cell.angle_beta   90.00
_cell.angle_gamma   90.00
#
_symmetry.space_group_name_H-M   'P 1'
#
loop_
_entity.id
_entity.type
_entity.pdbx_description
1 polymer ?
#
loop_
_entity_poly.entity_id
_entity_poly.type
_entity_poly.pdbx_seq_one_letter_code
_entity_poly.pdbx_strand_id
1 'polypeptide(L)'
;MRPKSRNDFTIAIICALPLEADAVEAFFDETYDRLGRYYSKQPGDRNAYINGRIGRHHVVLCYLPGMGKGSAASVASSLRVSYTGVHLALVVGICGGVPSISNDQKIFLGDVIISDAVIEYDFGRQYSGGFQRKTGVKETLARPDQEIRSLLNGLRADKTSREIESQILEYLHVIQQGDKKWNHPQIDDILFRACHLHKHYNHSIECCCLQSDSFDSICENALKENCNDLGCDNEEIIRCRKPSENARVSAYIGTVASADTVMKSGQHRDSISQKEGVIGFETVGAGVWDNIPCIIIKGVCDYADSHKNNLWQAYAAATGAAAAKAFLEYWRPSGQEDASNKCHSMIPFERNPRFVGRQEEIRMLEDLISRSNGPKKLAITGLGGTGKTQVVLELAYRMQDRDSDCSIFWIPCTSHKAIEQACMTITQMIGIQDAKPAEVKEHIKDYFSQKDRKWLLIFDNIDDMDMWTKCSSTSPPLKDFFPHNNQGHIIFTTRNRKLAVKLASSVVIHVPELDEKTGIELLNKLLIQKDLLDNIHPAINLLEQLTFLPLAIAQAAAYINENGIGVSEYLLLLQEPEADVIELLSEKFCDDGRYNDMQNPVAITWLISFHQVQKLDQLASDYLSLMACIHPRNIPQSFLPPAASRKKMVDALGLLNAYSFITIQPENGFITLHRLVRLATRNWMIKEGRFPLYITKAADRMNKIFPHGPHGNRQLWRECLPHALSFSEENEFKKRQERYINCIWKMASCFDRGGRYNEAEELLVRVIKTWKQVLGPEHPNTVTSTGSLALTYQSQEQWKEAEELFPQAIETQKPDTLTSMANLACTRKPQGKDEEALELMMESCSVAV
;
A
#
# COMPACT_ATOMS: atom_id res chain seq x y z
N MET A 1 2.49 -20.58 -8.75
CA MET A 1 1.58 -20.32 -9.88
C MET A 1 2.30 -20.75 -11.15
N ARG A 2 1.62 -21.26 -12.18
CA ARG A 2 2.25 -21.66 -13.45
C ARG A 2 2.85 -20.43 -14.17
N PRO A 3 4.08 -20.51 -14.73
CA PRO A 3 4.71 -19.45 -15.53
C PRO A 3 3.79 -18.88 -16.62
N LYS A 4 3.73 -17.55 -16.74
CA LYS A 4 2.97 -16.85 -17.79
C LYS A 4 3.74 -16.87 -19.12
N SER A 5 5.07 -16.86 -19.06
CA SER A 5 5.96 -16.77 -20.23
C SER A 5 7.17 -17.70 -20.14
N ARG A 6 7.89 -17.87 -21.25
CA ARG A 6 9.18 -18.60 -21.29
C ARG A 6 10.29 -17.90 -20.49
N ASN A 7 10.15 -16.60 -20.22
CA ASN A 7 11.16 -15.83 -19.51
C ASN A 7 11.13 -16.10 -18.01
N ASP A 8 10.06 -16.72 -17.51
CA ASP A 8 9.90 -17.01 -16.08
C ASP A 8 10.54 -18.37 -15.70
N PHE A 9 11.11 -19.08 -16.68
CA PHE A 9 11.93 -20.28 -16.44
C PHE A 9 13.37 -19.87 -16.22
N THR A 10 13.92 -20.27 -15.09
CA THR A 10 15.19 -19.74 -14.57
C THR A 10 16.29 -20.78 -14.53
N ILE A 11 15.88 -22.06 -14.49
CA ILE A 11 16.76 -23.22 -14.45
C ILE A 11 16.52 -24.06 -15.71
N ALA A 12 17.60 -24.41 -16.39
CA ALA A 12 17.60 -25.45 -17.40
C ALA A 12 18.11 -26.77 -16.83
N ILE A 13 17.55 -27.89 -17.26
CA ILE A 13 18.11 -29.22 -17.01
C ILE A 13 18.40 -29.86 -18.36
N ILE A 14 19.63 -30.31 -18.56
CA ILE A 14 20.09 -30.89 -19.82
C ILE A 14 20.54 -32.33 -19.55
N CYS A 15 19.92 -33.26 -20.27
CA CYS A 15 20.18 -34.70 -20.17
C CYS A 15 20.68 -35.23 -21.51
N ALA A 16 21.70 -36.09 -21.45
CA ALA A 16 22.34 -36.69 -22.62
C ALA A 16 21.54 -37.85 -23.20
N LEU A 17 20.90 -38.64 -22.32
CA LEU A 17 20.14 -39.82 -22.68
C LEU A 17 18.67 -39.65 -22.32
N PRO A 18 17.74 -40.26 -23.09
CA PRO A 18 16.32 -40.27 -22.72
C PRO A 18 16.06 -40.86 -21.32
N LEU A 19 16.81 -41.89 -20.92
CA LEU A 19 16.74 -42.49 -19.59
C LEU A 19 17.02 -41.49 -18.46
N GLU A 20 17.96 -40.56 -18.68
CA GLU A 20 18.30 -39.51 -17.71
C GLU A 20 17.19 -38.46 -17.64
N ALA A 21 16.64 -38.08 -18.80
CA ALA A 21 15.53 -37.13 -18.87
C ALA A 21 14.26 -37.69 -18.22
N ASP A 22 13.95 -38.98 -18.41
CA ASP A 22 12.84 -39.67 -17.77
C ASP A 22 12.99 -39.67 -16.23
N ALA A 23 14.22 -39.85 -15.74
CA ALA A 23 14.50 -39.79 -14.30
C ALA A 23 14.27 -38.39 -13.74
N VAL A 24 14.71 -37.34 -14.45
CA VAL A 24 14.47 -35.93 -14.06
C VAL A 24 12.99 -35.58 -14.12
N GLU A 25 12.28 -35.95 -15.18
CA GLU A 25 10.86 -35.64 -15.34
C GLU A 25 10.02 -36.30 -14.22
N ALA A 26 10.38 -37.51 -13.79
CA ALA A 26 9.72 -38.19 -12.68
C ALA A 26 9.81 -37.42 -11.34
N PHE A 27 10.75 -36.48 -11.22
CA PHE A 27 10.90 -35.61 -10.05
C PHE A 27 10.20 -34.26 -10.15
N PHE A 28 9.53 -33.98 -11.28
CA PHE A 28 8.70 -32.78 -11.42
C PHE A 28 7.52 -32.86 -10.45
N ASP A 29 7.37 -31.85 -9.60
CA ASP A 29 6.19 -31.70 -8.75
C ASP A 29 4.96 -31.33 -9.60
N GLU A 30 5.19 -30.68 -10.74
CA GLU A 30 4.15 -30.29 -11.68
C GLU A 30 4.73 -30.18 -13.10
N THR A 31 4.07 -30.78 -14.08
CA THR A 31 4.42 -30.62 -15.50
C THR A 31 3.49 -29.60 -16.15
N TYR A 32 4.06 -28.53 -16.71
CA TYR A 32 3.30 -27.45 -17.34
C TYR A 32 3.07 -27.69 -18.83
N ASP A 33 4.12 -28.08 -19.56
CA ASP A 33 4.08 -28.25 -21.00
C ASP A 33 5.00 -29.40 -21.42
N ARG A 34 4.57 -30.13 -22.45
CA ARG A 34 5.34 -31.23 -23.05
C ARG A 34 5.53 -30.95 -24.53
N LEU A 35 6.79 -30.93 -24.95
CA LEU A 35 7.20 -30.77 -26.34
C LEU A 35 6.70 -29.47 -26.99
N GLY A 36 6.61 -28.40 -26.19
CA GLY A 36 6.32 -27.04 -26.67
C GLY A 36 4.89 -26.81 -27.17
N ARG A 37 3.88 -27.51 -26.62
CA ARG A 37 2.47 -27.33 -27.00
C ARG A 37 1.90 -25.98 -26.54
N TYR A 38 2.39 -25.46 -25.43
CA TYR A 38 1.90 -24.23 -24.81
C TYR A 38 2.90 -23.08 -24.92
N TYR A 39 4.14 -23.29 -24.49
CA TYR A 39 5.14 -22.22 -24.45
C TYR A 39 5.85 -22.00 -25.80
N SER A 40 5.77 -22.98 -26.70
CA SER A 40 6.47 -22.98 -28.00
C SER A 40 7.98 -22.71 -27.86
N LYS A 41 8.65 -22.33 -28.95
CA LYS A 41 10.07 -21.98 -29.00
C LYS A 41 10.33 -20.89 -30.04
N GLN A 42 11.49 -20.22 -29.97
CA GLN A 42 11.85 -19.18 -30.94
C GLN A 42 12.00 -19.79 -32.34
N PRO A 43 11.65 -19.07 -33.42
CA PRO A 43 11.92 -19.51 -34.78
C PRO A 43 13.42 -19.81 -34.97
N GLY A 44 13.74 -21.00 -35.48
CA GLY A 44 15.13 -21.46 -35.65
C GLY A 44 15.61 -22.39 -34.52
N ASP A 45 14.94 -22.41 -33.37
CA ASP A 45 15.24 -23.36 -32.30
C ASP A 45 14.72 -24.77 -32.66
N ARG A 46 15.63 -25.74 -32.70
CA ARG A 46 15.34 -27.13 -33.06
C ARG A 46 15.18 -28.06 -31.85
N ASN A 47 15.39 -27.56 -30.64
CA ASN A 47 15.34 -28.35 -29.42
C ASN A 47 13.92 -28.84 -29.08
N ALA A 48 13.86 -29.91 -28.28
CA ALA A 48 12.63 -30.39 -27.65
C ALA A 48 12.69 -30.11 -26.14
N TYR A 49 11.61 -29.53 -25.62
CA TYR A 49 11.53 -29.09 -24.23
C TYR A 49 10.37 -29.71 -23.47
N ILE A 50 10.59 -29.94 -22.19
CA ILE A 50 9.53 -30.20 -21.21
C ILE A 50 9.64 -29.13 -20.14
N ASN A 51 8.52 -28.50 -19.81
CA ASN A 51 8.47 -27.42 -18.84
C ASN A 51 7.74 -27.89 -17.60
N GLY A 52 8.30 -27.61 -16.43
CA GLY A 52 7.68 -28.00 -15.17
C GLY A 52 8.23 -27.26 -13.98
N ARG A 53 8.02 -27.84 -12.80
CA ARG A 53 8.47 -27.30 -11.52
C ARG A 53 9.11 -28.38 -10.68
N ILE A 54 10.25 -28.04 -10.08
CA ILE A 54 10.91 -28.82 -9.03
C ILE A 54 11.10 -27.90 -7.84
N GLY A 55 10.47 -28.23 -6.72
CA GLY A 55 10.37 -27.37 -5.54
C GLY A 55 9.77 -26.02 -5.88
N ARG A 56 10.57 -24.97 -5.70
CA ARG A 56 10.22 -23.57 -5.98
C ARG A 56 10.64 -23.10 -7.37
N HIS A 57 11.39 -23.92 -8.11
CA HIS A 57 12.03 -23.51 -9.36
C HIS A 57 11.20 -23.90 -10.57
N HIS A 58 11.05 -22.98 -11.51
CA HIS A 58 10.49 -23.26 -12.83
C HIS A 58 11.60 -23.75 -13.74
N VAL A 59 11.50 -25.02 -14.15
CA VAL A 59 12.55 -25.74 -14.86
C VAL A 59 12.17 -26.01 -16.31
N VAL A 60 13.15 -25.92 -17.20
CA VAL A 60 13.04 -26.39 -18.60
C VAL A 60 14.00 -27.56 -18.82
N LEU A 61 13.44 -28.75 -19.02
CA LEU A 61 14.18 -29.97 -19.35
C LEU A 61 14.39 -30.08 -20.86
N CYS A 62 15.62 -30.33 -21.26
CA CYS A 62 16.07 -30.38 -22.65
C CYS A 62 16.66 -31.76 -22.99
N TYR A 63 16.28 -32.28 -24.14
CA TYR A 63 16.88 -33.49 -24.72
C TYR A 63 18.06 -33.14 -25.62
N LEU A 64 19.17 -33.85 -25.47
CA LEU A 64 20.23 -33.81 -26.47
C LEU A 64 19.88 -34.73 -27.66
N PRO A 65 20.07 -34.26 -28.92
CA PRO A 65 19.87 -35.09 -30.11
C PRO A 65 20.93 -36.19 -30.28
N GLY A 66 22.04 -36.08 -29.55
CA GLY A 66 23.14 -37.05 -29.50
C GLY A 66 24.14 -36.65 -28.42
N MET A 67 24.98 -37.60 -27.99
CA MET A 67 26.04 -37.35 -27.00
C MET A 67 27.18 -36.49 -27.58
N GLY A 68 27.90 -35.79 -26.69
CA GLY A 68 29.09 -34.98 -27.04
C GLY A 68 28.90 -33.48 -26.88
N LYS A 69 30.01 -32.75 -26.79
CA LYS A 69 30.05 -31.30 -26.47
C LYS A 69 29.43 -30.46 -27.58
N GLY A 70 29.65 -30.80 -28.85
CA GLY A 70 29.09 -30.06 -29.99
C GLY A 70 27.55 -30.06 -30.02
N SER A 71 26.95 -31.21 -29.71
CA SER A 71 25.49 -31.36 -29.55
C SER A 71 24.99 -30.55 -28.35
N ALA A 72 25.68 -30.67 -27.22
CA ALA A 72 25.37 -29.94 -25.99
C ALA A 72 25.43 -28.42 -26.16
N ALA A 73 26.46 -27.91 -26.84
CA ALA A 73 26.63 -26.50 -27.14
C ALA A 73 25.53 -25.97 -28.06
N SER A 74 25.12 -26.74 -29.08
CA SER A 74 24.02 -26.36 -29.98
C SER A 74 22.69 -26.26 -29.23
N VAL A 75 22.41 -27.21 -28.34
CA VAL A 75 21.20 -27.21 -27.50
C VAL A 75 21.23 -26.04 -26.53
N ALA A 76 22.33 -25.84 -25.79
CA ALA A 76 22.46 -24.74 -24.83
C ALA A 76 22.36 -23.36 -25.49
N SER A 77 22.98 -23.18 -26.66
CA SER A 77 22.90 -21.95 -27.44
C SER A 77 21.46 -21.62 -27.86
N SER A 78 20.74 -22.61 -28.43
CA SER A 78 19.35 -22.42 -28.88
C SER A 78 18.40 -22.22 -27.68
N LEU A 79 18.64 -22.93 -26.59
CA LEU A 79 17.90 -22.79 -25.34
C LEU A 79 17.98 -21.39 -24.78
N ARG A 80 19.18 -20.81 -24.72
CA ARG A 80 19.40 -19.45 -24.22
C ARG A 80 18.62 -18.40 -25.01
N VAL A 81 18.39 -18.63 -26.30
CA VAL A 81 17.58 -17.76 -27.17
C VAL A 81 16.08 -17.96 -26.90
N SER A 82 15.64 -19.20 -26.67
CA SER A 82 14.23 -19.51 -26.42
C SER A 82 13.75 -19.21 -25.00
N TYR A 83 14.64 -19.32 -24.01
CA TYR A 83 14.34 -19.15 -22.59
C TYR A 83 15.35 -18.18 -21.99
N THR A 84 15.10 -16.89 -22.20
CA THR A 84 16.06 -15.82 -21.87
C THR A 84 16.23 -15.59 -20.37
N GLY A 85 15.32 -16.11 -19.53
CA GLY A 85 15.42 -16.07 -18.07
C GLY A 85 16.33 -17.14 -17.46
N VAL A 86 16.75 -18.13 -18.25
CA VAL A 86 17.65 -19.19 -17.78
C VAL A 86 19.03 -18.62 -17.52
N HIS A 87 19.47 -18.69 -16.26
CA HIS A 87 20.78 -18.21 -15.82
C HIS A 87 21.66 -19.33 -15.25
N LEU A 88 21.09 -20.50 -14.93
CA LEU A 88 21.81 -21.68 -14.50
C LEU A 88 21.29 -22.92 -15.25
N ALA A 89 22.21 -23.73 -15.77
CA ALA A 89 21.91 -25.04 -16.32
C ALA A 89 22.41 -26.17 -15.40
N LEU A 90 21.62 -27.20 -15.17
CA LEU A 90 22.05 -28.43 -14.51
C LEU A 90 22.26 -29.50 -15.59
N VAL A 91 23.47 -30.05 -15.67
CA VAL A 91 23.76 -31.19 -16.55
C VAL A 91 23.57 -32.45 -15.74
N VAL A 92 22.40 -33.06 -15.88
CA VAL A 92 21.95 -34.15 -15.02
C VAL A 92 21.99 -35.47 -15.77
N GLY A 93 22.51 -36.51 -15.14
CA GLY A 93 22.54 -37.84 -15.76
C GLY A 93 23.50 -38.81 -15.11
N ILE A 94 24.21 -39.59 -15.91
CA ILE A 94 25.21 -40.57 -15.46
C ILE A 94 26.63 -40.20 -15.88
N CYS A 95 27.61 -40.66 -15.12
CA CYS A 95 29.05 -40.51 -15.37
C CYS A 95 29.84 -41.77 -15.01
N GLY A 96 31.10 -41.80 -15.45
CA GLY A 96 32.11 -42.70 -14.91
C GLY A 96 32.80 -42.08 -13.70
N GLY A 97 32.83 -42.78 -12.57
CA GLY A 97 33.43 -42.31 -11.33
C GLY A 97 34.91 -42.68 -11.21
N VAL A 98 35.70 -41.83 -10.53
CA VAL A 98 37.06 -42.19 -10.13
C VAL A 98 37.00 -43.00 -8.84
N PRO A 99 37.50 -44.26 -8.81
CA PRO A 99 37.26 -45.14 -7.67
C PRO A 99 37.80 -44.66 -6.31
N SER A 100 38.93 -43.95 -6.31
CA SER A 100 39.63 -43.49 -5.11
C SER A 100 40.09 -42.05 -5.28
N ILE A 101 39.56 -41.13 -4.47
CA ILE A 101 39.93 -39.70 -4.48
C ILE A 101 41.08 -39.44 -3.49
N SER A 102 40.99 -40.06 -2.31
CA SER A 102 41.99 -40.04 -1.24
C SER A 102 41.97 -41.37 -0.48
N ASN A 103 42.87 -41.57 0.47
CA ASN A 103 42.91 -42.81 1.26
C ASN A 103 41.58 -43.11 1.99
N ASP A 104 40.82 -42.07 2.35
CA ASP A 104 39.60 -42.17 3.14
C ASP A 104 38.30 -41.97 2.32
N GLN A 105 38.40 -41.50 1.07
CA GLN A 105 37.24 -41.23 0.20
C GLN A 105 37.22 -42.13 -1.04
N LYS A 106 36.25 -43.05 -1.06
CA LYS A 106 36.02 -44.02 -2.13
C LYS A 106 34.66 -43.77 -2.77
N ILE A 107 34.62 -43.60 -4.08
CA ILE A 107 33.36 -43.48 -4.84
C ILE A 107 32.93 -44.89 -5.24
N PHE A 108 31.65 -45.20 -5.07
CA PHE A 108 31.02 -46.45 -5.47
C PHE A 108 29.99 -46.26 -6.59
N LEU A 109 29.57 -47.35 -7.22
CA LEU A 109 28.47 -47.32 -8.18
C LEU A 109 27.18 -46.89 -7.46
N GLY A 110 26.44 -46.00 -8.10
CA GLY A 110 25.23 -45.40 -7.57
C GLY A 110 25.44 -44.18 -6.66
N ASP A 111 26.68 -43.80 -6.35
CA ASP A 111 26.98 -42.52 -5.69
C ASP A 111 26.78 -41.34 -6.66
N VAL A 112 26.80 -40.11 -6.12
CA VAL A 112 26.59 -38.89 -6.91
C VAL A 112 27.83 -38.02 -6.91
N ILE A 113 28.13 -37.45 -8.07
CA ILE A 113 29.16 -36.44 -8.28
C ILE A 113 28.50 -35.11 -8.64
N ILE A 114 28.87 -34.05 -7.91
CA ILE A 114 28.46 -32.67 -8.15
C ILE A 114 29.72 -31.86 -8.49
N SER A 115 29.74 -31.18 -9.64
CA SER A 115 30.91 -30.42 -10.08
C SER A 115 31.07 -29.10 -9.32
N ASP A 116 32.27 -28.80 -8.85
CA ASP A 116 32.67 -27.43 -8.49
C ASP A 116 33.58 -26.76 -9.55
N ALA A 117 34.12 -27.56 -10.45
CA ALA A 117 34.90 -27.14 -11.62
C ALA A 117 34.78 -28.19 -12.75
N VAL A 118 34.97 -27.75 -13.99
CA VAL A 118 34.94 -28.60 -15.19
C VAL A 118 36.22 -28.45 -15.98
N ILE A 119 36.81 -29.57 -16.38
CA ILE A 119 38.07 -29.65 -17.13
C ILE A 119 37.85 -30.39 -18.45
N GLU A 120 38.02 -29.69 -19.57
CA GLU A 120 37.97 -30.28 -20.92
C GLU A 120 39.26 -31.03 -21.30
N TYR A 121 39.44 -32.27 -20.84
CA TYR A 121 40.76 -32.92 -20.86
C TYR A 121 41.29 -33.27 -22.26
N ASP A 122 40.44 -33.26 -23.29
CA ASP A 122 40.78 -33.47 -24.69
C ASP A 122 41.03 -32.17 -25.48
N PHE A 123 41.04 -31.01 -24.81
CA PHE A 123 41.38 -29.72 -25.42
C PHE A 123 42.85 -29.35 -25.27
N GLY A 124 43.60 -29.40 -26.38
CA GLY A 124 45.06 -29.35 -26.32
C GLY A 124 45.76 -29.44 -27.66
N ARG A 125 47.03 -29.81 -27.62
CA ARG A 125 47.90 -30.00 -28.79
C ARG A 125 48.41 -31.44 -28.79
N GLN A 126 48.33 -32.10 -29.94
CA GLN A 126 48.93 -33.41 -30.16
C GLN A 126 50.40 -33.24 -30.60
N TYR A 127 51.33 -33.74 -29.81
CA TYR A 127 52.76 -33.84 -30.16
C TYR A 127 53.12 -35.30 -30.46
N SER A 128 54.28 -35.52 -31.08
CA SER A 128 54.82 -36.88 -31.29
C SER A 128 55.03 -37.64 -29.98
N GLY A 129 55.33 -36.94 -28.89
CA GLY A 129 55.47 -37.51 -27.54
C GLY A 129 54.16 -37.63 -26.74
N GLY A 130 53.01 -37.31 -27.34
CA GLY A 130 51.69 -37.42 -26.69
C GLY A 130 50.88 -36.13 -26.68
N PHE A 131 49.69 -36.22 -26.09
CA PHE A 131 48.75 -35.10 -26.01
C PHE A 131 49.10 -34.16 -24.85
N GLN A 132 49.16 -32.86 -25.11
CA GLN A 132 49.36 -31.82 -24.11
C GLN A 132 48.13 -30.91 -24.05
N ARG A 133 47.39 -30.99 -22.95
CA ARG A 133 46.24 -30.13 -22.64
C ARG A 133 46.67 -28.65 -22.56
N LYS A 134 45.81 -27.75 -23.04
CA LYS A 134 45.95 -26.31 -22.80
C LYS A 134 45.41 -25.94 -21.41
N THR A 135 46.22 -25.24 -20.62
CA THR A 135 45.90 -24.83 -19.25
C THR A 135 45.95 -23.32 -19.03
N GLY A 136 46.09 -22.53 -20.10
CA GLY A 136 46.10 -21.08 -19.98
C GLY A 136 44.74 -20.53 -19.55
N VAL A 137 44.75 -19.32 -18.97
CA VAL A 137 43.55 -18.68 -18.41
C VAL A 137 42.45 -18.48 -19.47
N LYS A 138 42.82 -18.23 -20.73
CA LYS A 138 41.87 -18.08 -21.84
C LYS A 138 41.26 -19.40 -22.32
N GLU A 139 41.89 -20.51 -21.97
CA GLU A 139 41.53 -21.86 -22.45
C GLU A 139 40.94 -22.73 -21.33
N THR A 140 40.83 -22.19 -20.13
CA THR A 140 40.23 -22.86 -18.98
C THR A 140 38.81 -22.35 -18.81
N LEU A 141 37.85 -23.26 -18.67
CA LEU A 141 36.45 -22.92 -18.38
C LEU A 141 36.38 -22.09 -17.10
N ALA A 142 35.54 -21.05 -17.11
CA ALA A 142 35.35 -20.19 -15.96
C ALA A 142 34.83 -20.98 -14.75
N ARG A 143 35.19 -20.57 -13.54
CA ARG A 143 34.62 -21.16 -12.31
C ARG A 143 33.15 -20.74 -12.16
N PRO A 144 32.32 -21.53 -11.44
CA PRO A 144 30.99 -21.06 -11.05
C PRO A 144 31.09 -19.71 -10.31
N ASP A 145 30.00 -18.95 -10.33
CA ASP A 145 29.94 -17.66 -9.64
C ASP A 145 30.20 -17.79 -8.12
N GLN A 146 30.36 -16.65 -7.44
CA GLN A 146 30.66 -16.66 -6.01
C GLN A 146 29.54 -17.28 -5.16
N GLU A 147 28.29 -17.13 -5.57
CA GLU A 147 27.14 -17.63 -4.82
C GLU A 147 27.07 -19.15 -4.85
N ILE A 148 27.18 -19.75 -6.04
CA ILE A 148 27.23 -21.20 -6.23
C ILE A 148 28.43 -21.77 -5.47
N ARG A 149 29.61 -21.14 -5.56
CA ARG A 149 30.80 -21.62 -4.85
C ARG A 149 30.63 -21.60 -3.33
N SER A 150 30.00 -20.55 -2.79
CA SER A 150 29.68 -20.47 -1.36
C SER A 150 28.70 -21.59 -0.95
N LEU A 151 27.66 -21.85 -1.77
CA LEU A 151 26.73 -22.93 -1.51
C LEU A 151 27.43 -24.30 -1.53
N LEU A 152 28.20 -24.59 -2.58
CA LEU A 152 28.93 -25.86 -2.71
C LEU A 152 29.89 -26.10 -1.54
N ASN A 153 30.56 -25.05 -1.05
CA ASN A 153 31.37 -25.15 0.16
C ASN A 153 30.54 -25.40 1.42
N GLY A 154 29.34 -24.83 1.52
CA GLY A 154 28.39 -25.14 2.59
C GLY A 154 27.89 -26.57 2.56
N LEU A 155 27.64 -27.13 1.36
CA LEU A 155 27.23 -28.52 1.16
C LEU A 155 28.34 -29.52 1.49
N ARG A 156 29.62 -29.11 1.44
CA ARG A 156 30.76 -29.92 1.88
C ARG A 156 30.85 -30.09 3.40
N ALA A 157 30.18 -29.24 4.18
CA ALA A 157 30.23 -29.34 5.63
C ALA A 157 29.54 -30.63 6.11
N ASP A 158 30.18 -31.38 7.02
CA ASP A 158 29.76 -32.73 7.44
C ASP A 158 28.26 -32.87 7.75
N LYS A 159 27.68 -31.90 8.45
CA LYS A 159 26.25 -31.93 8.80
C LYS A 159 25.37 -31.77 7.57
N THR A 160 25.61 -30.74 6.76
CA THR A 160 24.86 -30.46 5.54
C THR A 160 25.03 -31.58 4.50
N SER A 161 26.22 -32.16 4.40
CA SER A 161 26.52 -33.29 3.53
C SER A 161 25.67 -34.52 3.88
N ARG A 162 25.51 -34.83 5.18
CA ARG A 162 24.60 -35.92 5.61
C ARG A 162 23.13 -35.60 5.37
N GLU A 163 22.74 -34.33 5.52
CA GLU A 163 21.36 -33.89 5.25
C GLU A 163 21.02 -34.06 3.76
N ILE A 164 21.89 -33.62 2.84
CA ILE A 164 21.65 -33.78 1.41
C ILE A 164 21.68 -35.27 0.99
N GLU A 165 22.59 -36.08 1.54
CA GLU A 165 22.60 -37.54 1.32
C GLU A 165 21.28 -38.19 1.76
N SER A 166 20.75 -37.78 2.92
CA SER A 166 19.47 -38.28 3.42
C SER A 166 18.29 -37.88 2.53
N GLN A 167 18.26 -36.64 2.03
CA GLN A 167 17.23 -36.17 1.09
C GLN A 167 17.29 -36.91 -0.24
N ILE A 168 18.50 -37.15 -0.77
CA ILE A 168 18.69 -37.93 -2.00
C ILE A 168 18.10 -39.34 -1.83
N LEU A 169 18.36 -39.99 -0.71
CA LEU A 169 17.80 -41.31 -0.39
C LEU A 169 16.27 -41.29 -0.29
N GLU A 170 15.70 -40.26 0.33
CA GLU A 170 14.25 -40.09 0.43
C GLU A 170 13.60 -39.93 -0.96
N TYR A 171 14.16 -39.05 -1.79
CA TYR A 171 13.68 -38.85 -3.17
C TYR A 171 13.85 -40.11 -4.03
N LEU A 172 14.98 -40.80 -3.90
CA LEU A 172 15.23 -42.05 -4.60
C LEU A 172 14.23 -43.14 -4.17
N HIS A 173 13.86 -43.20 -2.90
CA HIS A 173 12.84 -44.14 -2.43
C HIS A 173 11.47 -43.85 -3.05
N VAL A 174 11.08 -42.58 -3.17
CA VAL A 174 9.80 -42.17 -3.77
C VAL A 174 9.71 -42.60 -5.23
N ILE A 175 10.74 -42.36 -6.05
CA ILE A 175 10.71 -42.72 -7.48
C ILE A 175 10.72 -44.26 -7.67
N GLN A 176 11.41 -44.99 -6.80
CA GLN A 176 11.46 -46.45 -6.79
C GLN A 176 10.12 -47.13 -6.47
N GLN A 177 9.29 -46.49 -5.63
CA GLN A 177 7.92 -46.94 -5.39
C GLN A 177 7.04 -46.78 -6.64
N GLY A 178 7.32 -45.79 -7.49
CA GLY A 178 6.57 -45.51 -8.71
C GLY A 178 6.87 -46.47 -9.88
N ASP A 179 8.15 -46.75 -10.13
CA ASP A 179 8.59 -47.65 -11.21
C ASP A 179 9.81 -48.47 -10.78
N LYS A 180 9.70 -49.80 -10.91
CA LYS A 180 10.73 -50.75 -10.48
C LYS A 180 12.03 -50.63 -11.28
N LYS A 181 12.04 -50.00 -12.46
CA LYS A 181 13.27 -49.82 -13.26
C LYS A 181 14.32 -48.96 -12.55
N TRP A 182 13.92 -48.14 -11.58
CA TRP A 182 14.81 -47.28 -10.80
C TRP A 182 15.40 -47.98 -9.56
N ASN A 183 15.02 -49.24 -9.32
CA ASN A 183 15.53 -49.98 -8.18
C ASN A 183 17.01 -50.29 -8.33
N HIS A 184 17.69 -50.40 -7.20
CA HIS A 184 19.06 -50.88 -7.15
C HIS A 184 19.16 -52.27 -7.83
N PRO A 185 20.16 -52.50 -8.70
CA PRO A 185 20.21 -53.70 -9.55
C PRO A 185 20.44 -55.02 -8.80
N GLN A 186 20.71 -54.97 -7.49
CA GLN A 186 20.97 -56.15 -6.63
C GLN A 186 22.16 -57.02 -7.09
N ILE A 187 23.14 -56.40 -7.73
CA ILE A 187 24.40 -57.01 -8.15
C ILE A 187 25.58 -56.36 -7.43
N ASP A 188 26.70 -57.08 -7.37
CA ASP A 188 27.92 -56.59 -6.75
C ASP A 188 28.49 -55.37 -7.52
N ASP A 189 28.99 -54.40 -6.76
CA ASP A 189 29.81 -53.31 -7.29
C ASP A 189 31.26 -53.79 -7.34
N ILE A 190 31.76 -54.01 -8.55
CA ILE A 190 33.07 -54.62 -8.83
C ILE A 190 33.97 -53.60 -9.52
N LEU A 191 35.21 -53.49 -9.02
CA LEU A 191 36.29 -52.74 -9.63
C LEU A 191 37.46 -53.67 -9.94
N PHE A 192 37.80 -53.74 -11.22
CA PHE A 192 38.99 -54.45 -11.70
C PHE A 192 40.24 -53.56 -11.60
N ARG A 193 41.42 -54.19 -11.58
CA ARG A 193 42.71 -53.50 -11.68
C ARG A 193 42.73 -52.67 -12.96
N ALA A 194 43.26 -51.44 -12.88
CA ALA A 194 43.24 -50.48 -13.98
C ALA A 194 43.92 -50.95 -15.27
N CYS A 195 44.89 -51.87 -15.17
CA CYS A 195 45.60 -52.47 -16.31
C CYS A 195 44.97 -53.78 -16.82
N HIS A 196 43.90 -54.28 -16.20
CA HIS A 196 43.19 -55.46 -16.68
C HIS A 196 42.47 -55.12 -18.00
N LEU A 197 42.62 -56.00 -19.00
CA LEU A 197 42.10 -55.78 -20.35
C LEU A 197 40.72 -56.42 -20.50
N HIS A 198 39.76 -55.68 -21.06
CA HIS A 198 38.42 -56.21 -21.33
C HIS A 198 38.41 -56.97 -22.66
N LYS A 199 38.70 -58.28 -22.61
CA LYS A 199 38.81 -59.18 -23.77
C LYS A 199 38.20 -60.56 -23.50
N HIS A 200 38.06 -61.41 -24.52
CA HIS A 200 37.63 -62.80 -24.30
C HIS A 200 38.73 -63.57 -23.57
N TYR A 201 38.37 -64.19 -22.44
CA TYR A 201 39.23 -65.08 -21.66
C TYR A 201 38.80 -66.56 -21.79
N ASN A 202 37.51 -66.80 -22.04
CA ASN A 202 36.98 -68.13 -22.27
C ASN A 202 37.35 -68.67 -23.67
N HIS A 203 37.82 -69.92 -23.71
CA HIS A 203 38.30 -70.60 -24.93
C HIS A 203 37.17 -71.10 -25.87
N SER A 204 35.92 -70.71 -25.64
CA SER A 204 34.76 -71.18 -26.40
C SER A 204 34.63 -70.55 -27.80
N ILE A 205 35.43 -69.53 -28.12
CA ILE A 205 35.40 -68.79 -29.40
C ILE A 205 36.83 -68.59 -29.88
N GLU A 206 37.18 -68.98 -31.13
CA GLU A 206 38.46 -68.61 -31.75
C GLU A 206 38.49 -67.09 -32.02
N CYS A 207 39.03 -66.31 -31.08
CA CYS A 207 39.21 -64.85 -31.18
C CYS A 207 40.69 -64.49 -31.26
N CYS A 208 41.03 -63.50 -32.10
CA CYS A 208 42.37 -62.90 -32.14
C CYS A 208 42.85 -62.35 -30.78
N CYS A 209 41.90 -62.01 -29.91
CA CYS A 209 42.13 -61.47 -28.59
C CYS A 209 42.58 -62.49 -27.52
N LEU A 210 42.43 -63.81 -27.76
CA LEU A 210 42.88 -64.84 -26.81
C LEU A 210 44.40 -65.02 -26.78
N GLN A 211 45.08 -64.69 -27.87
CA GLN A 211 46.50 -65.03 -28.09
C GLN A 211 47.47 -63.89 -27.76
N SER A 212 46.98 -62.71 -27.39
CA SER A 212 47.80 -61.52 -27.14
C SER A 212 47.25 -60.67 -25.99
N ASP A 213 48.15 -60.12 -25.18
CA ASP A 213 47.86 -59.15 -24.12
C ASP A 213 48.10 -57.70 -24.58
N SER A 214 48.12 -57.46 -25.90
CA SER A 214 48.24 -56.11 -26.46
C SER A 214 46.87 -55.48 -26.70
N PHE A 215 46.76 -54.17 -26.45
CA PHE A 215 45.53 -53.40 -26.74
C PHE A 215 45.11 -53.50 -28.21
N ASP A 216 46.06 -53.55 -29.14
CA ASP A 216 45.81 -53.62 -30.59
C ASP A 216 45.15 -54.95 -31.03
N SER A 217 45.07 -55.93 -30.14
CA SER A 217 44.53 -57.27 -30.42
C SER A 217 43.11 -57.51 -29.90
N ILE A 218 42.48 -56.51 -29.26
CA ILE A 218 41.11 -56.63 -28.72
C ILE A 218 40.09 -56.47 -29.86
N CYS A 219 39.22 -57.48 -30.05
CA CYS A 219 38.19 -57.45 -31.09
C CYS A 219 37.00 -56.55 -30.72
N GLU A 220 36.27 -56.05 -31.73
CA GLU A 220 35.11 -55.16 -31.53
C GLU A 220 33.96 -55.80 -30.72
N ASN A 221 33.79 -57.12 -30.81
CA ASN A 221 32.74 -57.82 -30.05
C ASN A 221 33.05 -57.79 -28.55
N ALA A 222 34.30 -58.02 -28.16
CA ALA A 222 34.71 -57.97 -26.76
C ALA A 222 34.49 -56.58 -26.14
N LEU A 223 34.68 -55.51 -26.90
CA LEU A 223 34.46 -54.13 -26.43
C LEU A 223 32.98 -53.82 -26.11
N LYS A 224 32.04 -54.66 -26.56
CA LYS A 224 30.58 -54.50 -26.38
C LYS A 224 29.98 -55.51 -25.39
N GLU A 225 30.64 -56.63 -25.13
CA GLU A 225 30.18 -57.67 -24.21
C GLU A 225 30.46 -57.31 -22.74
N ASN A 226 29.75 -57.98 -21.82
CA ASN A 226 29.93 -57.76 -20.38
C ASN A 226 31.02 -58.67 -19.80
N CYS A 227 31.49 -58.36 -18.60
CA CYS A 227 32.60 -59.07 -17.96
C CYS A 227 32.31 -60.57 -17.70
N ASN A 228 31.04 -60.93 -17.45
CA ASN A 228 30.65 -62.31 -17.17
C ASN A 228 30.70 -63.17 -18.44
N ASP A 229 30.23 -62.64 -19.56
CA ASP A 229 30.24 -63.34 -20.85
C ASP A 229 31.66 -63.53 -21.38
N LEU A 230 32.52 -62.53 -21.18
CA LEU A 230 33.94 -62.60 -21.55
C LEU A 230 34.79 -63.50 -20.65
N GLY A 231 34.35 -63.72 -19.40
CA GLY A 231 35.08 -64.47 -18.39
C GLY A 231 36.24 -63.69 -17.78
N CYS A 232 36.08 -62.37 -17.55
CA CYS A 232 37.11 -61.55 -16.90
C CYS A 232 37.57 -62.17 -15.56
N ASP A 233 38.87 -62.04 -15.28
CA ASP A 233 39.50 -62.74 -14.16
C ASP A 233 39.09 -62.15 -12.81
N ASN A 234 38.50 -62.98 -11.95
CA ASN A 234 38.10 -62.58 -10.60
C ASN A 234 39.30 -62.26 -9.70
N GLU A 235 40.51 -62.77 -10.01
CA GLU A 235 41.73 -62.43 -9.25
C GLU A 235 42.20 -60.99 -9.50
N GLU A 236 41.77 -60.37 -10.62
CA GLU A 236 42.07 -58.97 -10.95
C GLU A 236 41.06 -57.99 -10.32
N ILE A 237 40.09 -58.47 -9.54
CA ILE A 237 39.17 -57.62 -8.77
C ILE A 237 39.90 -57.03 -7.56
N ILE A 238 40.03 -55.70 -7.53
CA ILE A 238 40.69 -54.97 -6.45
C ILE A 238 39.71 -54.42 -5.41
N ARG A 239 38.41 -54.33 -5.74
CA ARG A 239 37.35 -53.94 -4.80
C ARG A 239 36.02 -54.56 -5.22
N CYS A 240 35.29 -55.11 -4.26
CA CYS A 240 33.94 -55.61 -4.42
C CYS A 240 33.07 -55.18 -3.23
N ARG A 241 31.91 -54.56 -3.49
CA ARG A 241 30.89 -54.21 -2.48
C ARG A 241 29.60 -54.97 -2.77
N LYS A 242 29.13 -55.75 -1.78
CA LYS A 242 27.92 -56.58 -1.91
C LYS A 242 26.64 -55.78 -1.68
N PRO A 243 25.50 -56.14 -2.30
CA PRO A 243 24.20 -55.47 -2.09
C PRO A 243 23.72 -55.43 -0.63
N SER A 244 24.09 -56.44 0.18
CA SER A 244 23.66 -56.56 1.59
C SER A 244 24.34 -55.57 2.54
N GLU A 245 25.44 -54.93 2.11
CA GLU A 245 26.12 -53.89 2.87
C GLU A 245 25.41 -52.56 2.59
N ASN A 246 24.33 -52.28 3.35
CA ASN A 246 23.46 -51.09 3.31
C ASN A 246 23.88 -50.01 2.28
N ALA A 247 23.09 -49.90 1.21
CA ALA A 247 23.26 -48.96 0.11
C ALA A 247 23.15 -47.50 0.58
N ARG A 248 24.22 -46.97 1.16
CA ARG A 248 24.37 -45.55 1.43
C ARG A 248 24.76 -44.88 0.11
N VAL A 249 23.92 -43.95 -0.34
CA VAL A 249 24.27 -43.04 -1.43
C VAL A 249 25.08 -41.90 -0.84
N SER A 250 26.31 -41.71 -1.34
CA SER A 250 27.14 -40.59 -0.96
C SER A 250 27.25 -39.54 -2.07
N ALA A 251 27.36 -38.28 -1.66
CA ALA A 251 27.47 -37.14 -2.57
C ALA A 251 28.86 -36.51 -2.50
N TYR A 252 29.58 -36.49 -3.62
CA TYR A 252 30.94 -35.97 -3.72
C TYR A 252 30.97 -34.68 -4.54
N ILE A 253 31.54 -33.62 -3.97
CA ILE A 253 31.67 -32.31 -4.64
C ILE A 253 33.12 -32.07 -5.05
N GLY A 254 33.41 -32.04 -6.36
CA GLY A 254 34.77 -31.85 -6.87
C GLY A 254 34.86 -31.70 -8.39
N THR A 255 36.08 -31.67 -8.91
CA THR A 255 36.35 -31.39 -10.33
C THR A 255 35.90 -32.52 -11.23
N VAL A 256 35.20 -32.21 -12.31
CA VAL A 256 34.72 -33.19 -13.32
C VAL A 256 35.46 -33.00 -14.63
N ALA A 257 35.93 -34.11 -15.22
CA ALA A 257 36.51 -34.17 -16.55
C ALA A 257 35.41 -34.31 -17.62
N SER A 258 35.45 -33.46 -18.64
CA SER A 258 34.53 -33.45 -19.78
C SER A 258 35.30 -33.64 -21.09
N ALA A 259 34.80 -34.40 -22.04
CA ALA A 259 35.41 -34.58 -23.37
C ALA A 259 34.40 -35.05 -24.42
N ASP A 260 34.77 -35.01 -25.70
CA ASP A 260 33.99 -35.65 -26.76
C ASP A 260 34.22 -37.16 -26.79
N THR A 261 35.28 -37.63 -26.13
CA THR A 261 35.61 -39.06 -25.99
C THR A 261 35.05 -39.62 -24.69
N VAL A 262 34.54 -40.85 -24.74
CA VAL A 262 34.14 -41.59 -23.53
C VAL A 262 35.38 -42.27 -22.95
N MET A 263 35.72 -41.97 -21.69
CA MET A 263 36.83 -42.63 -21.00
C MET A 263 36.54 -44.14 -20.82
N LYS A 264 37.42 -44.97 -21.39
CA LYS A 264 37.33 -46.44 -21.41
C LYS A 264 38.61 -47.11 -20.89
N SER A 265 39.58 -46.35 -20.41
CA SER A 265 40.87 -46.86 -19.97
C SER A 265 41.13 -46.49 -18.52
N GLY A 266 41.20 -47.50 -17.64
CA GLY A 266 41.48 -47.29 -16.22
C GLY A 266 42.83 -46.62 -15.97
N GLN A 267 43.86 -46.96 -16.75
CA GLN A 267 45.18 -46.33 -16.66
C GLN A 267 45.17 -44.84 -17.00
N HIS A 268 44.50 -44.45 -18.10
CA HIS A 268 44.38 -43.04 -18.47
C HIS A 268 43.51 -42.27 -17.49
N ARG A 269 42.41 -42.87 -17.02
CA ARG A 269 41.57 -42.34 -15.94
C ARG A 269 42.41 -42.01 -14.70
N ASP A 270 43.19 -42.97 -14.21
CA ASP A 270 44.00 -42.80 -12.99
C ASP A 270 45.10 -41.76 -13.20
N SER A 271 45.74 -41.74 -14.37
CA SER A 271 46.73 -40.73 -14.74
C SER A 271 46.16 -39.30 -14.77
N ILE A 272 44.98 -39.13 -15.40
CA ILE A 272 44.31 -37.82 -15.47
C ILE A 272 43.81 -37.40 -14.09
N SER A 273 43.25 -38.33 -13.30
CA SER A 273 42.82 -38.04 -11.93
C SER A 273 43.98 -37.60 -11.05
N GLN A 274 45.13 -38.28 -11.08
CA GLN A 274 46.32 -37.87 -10.33
C GLN A 274 46.85 -36.51 -10.76
N LYS A 275 46.80 -36.21 -12.06
CA LYS A 275 47.35 -34.96 -12.61
C LYS A 275 46.44 -33.75 -12.39
N GLU A 276 45.14 -33.92 -12.58
CA GLU A 276 44.16 -32.83 -12.64
C GLU A 276 43.20 -32.80 -11.44
N GLY A 277 43.25 -33.82 -10.56
CA GLY A 277 42.38 -33.92 -9.38
C GLY A 277 40.91 -34.16 -9.71
N VAL A 278 40.62 -34.81 -10.85
CA VAL A 278 39.24 -35.09 -11.26
C VAL A 278 38.65 -36.28 -10.51
N ILE A 279 37.36 -36.21 -10.20
CA ILE A 279 36.61 -37.24 -9.47
C ILE A 279 35.60 -38.00 -10.34
N GLY A 280 35.34 -37.52 -11.56
CA GLY A 280 34.44 -38.18 -12.51
C GLY A 280 34.65 -37.73 -13.95
N PHE A 281 34.15 -38.53 -14.89
CA PHE A 281 34.27 -38.34 -16.34
C PHE A 281 32.89 -38.33 -17.01
N GLU A 282 32.64 -37.33 -17.85
CA GLU A 282 31.41 -37.16 -18.61
C GLU A 282 31.66 -36.49 -19.99
N THR A 283 30.62 -36.26 -20.80
CA THR A 283 30.78 -35.86 -22.22
C THR A 283 29.99 -34.64 -22.69
N VAL A 284 29.32 -33.93 -21.78
CA VAL A 284 28.32 -32.90 -22.10
C VAL A 284 28.67 -31.54 -21.50
N GLY A 285 29.16 -31.53 -20.26
CA GLY A 285 29.32 -30.36 -19.41
C GLY A 285 30.07 -29.20 -20.05
N ALA A 286 31.23 -29.46 -20.70
CA ALA A 286 32.03 -28.41 -21.32
C ALA A 286 31.26 -27.66 -22.43
N GLY A 287 30.50 -28.36 -23.28
CA GLY A 287 29.73 -27.72 -24.36
C GLY A 287 28.59 -26.84 -23.85
N VAL A 288 27.95 -27.22 -22.73
CA VAL A 288 26.93 -26.38 -22.07
C VAL A 288 27.56 -25.14 -21.46
N TRP A 289 28.69 -25.31 -20.76
CA TRP A 289 29.35 -24.26 -19.98
C TRP A 289 29.73 -23.03 -20.83
N ASP A 290 30.16 -23.25 -22.07
CA ASP A 290 30.49 -22.18 -23.02
C ASP A 290 29.31 -21.26 -23.34
N ASN A 291 28.07 -21.74 -23.18
CA ASN A 291 26.86 -21.00 -23.53
C ASN A 291 26.09 -20.50 -22.30
N ILE A 292 25.99 -21.33 -21.25
CA ILE A 292 25.24 -21.07 -20.02
C ILE A 292 26.07 -21.61 -18.84
N PRO A 293 26.29 -20.83 -17.76
CA PRO A 293 26.90 -21.37 -16.54
C PRO A 293 26.15 -22.62 -16.09
N CYS A 294 26.88 -23.70 -15.82
CA CYS A 294 26.23 -24.96 -15.47
C CYS A 294 26.82 -25.63 -14.23
N ILE A 295 26.09 -26.59 -13.68
CA ILE A 295 26.59 -27.50 -12.64
C ILE A 295 26.26 -28.91 -13.10
N ILE A 296 27.29 -29.77 -13.12
CA ILE A 296 27.15 -31.17 -13.50
C ILE A 296 26.78 -31.96 -12.25
N ILE A 297 25.64 -32.66 -12.30
CA ILE A 297 25.15 -33.52 -11.22
C ILE A 297 24.89 -34.88 -11.82
N LYS A 298 25.77 -35.85 -11.55
CA LYS A 298 25.71 -37.16 -12.21
C LYS A 298 25.83 -38.31 -11.23
N GLY A 299 25.00 -39.33 -11.42
CA GLY A 299 25.14 -40.61 -10.73
C GLY A 299 26.21 -41.48 -11.38
N VAL A 300 26.95 -42.21 -10.57
CA VAL A 300 28.06 -43.05 -11.03
C VAL A 300 27.52 -44.39 -11.52
N CYS A 301 27.65 -44.67 -12.83
CA CYS A 301 27.18 -45.92 -13.43
C CYS A 301 28.30 -46.90 -13.81
N ASP A 302 29.52 -46.39 -13.95
CA ASP A 302 30.73 -47.18 -14.22
C ASP A 302 31.96 -46.48 -13.61
N TYR A 303 33.13 -47.10 -13.71
CA TYR A 303 34.39 -46.55 -13.20
C TYR A 303 35.26 -45.89 -14.28
N ALA A 304 34.66 -45.35 -15.34
CA ALA A 304 35.39 -44.75 -16.47
C ALA A 304 36.46 -45.68 -17.06
N ASP A 305 36.13 -46.96 -17.22
CA ASP A 305 36.97 -47.97 -17.85
C ASP A 305 36.16 -48.85 -18.83
N SER A 306 36.77 -49.93 -19.31
CA SER A 306 36.15 -50.83 -20.28
C SER A 306 35.20 -51.85 -19.65
N HIS A 307 35.25 -52.08 -18.33
CA HIS A 307 34.45 -53.06 -17.59
C HIS A 307 33.05 -52.51 -17.25
N LYS A 308 32.37 -51.95 -18.24
CA LYS A 308 31.09 -51.26 -18.05
C LYS A 308 29.99 -52.22 -17.64
N ASN A 309 29.11 -51.75 -16.76
CA ASN A 309 27.92 -52.47 -16.34
C ASN A 309 26.67 -51.64 -16.60
N ASN A 310 25.96 -51.98 -17.69
CA ASN A 310 24.77 -51.23 -18.11
C ASN A 310 23.60 -51.36 -17.12
N LEU A 311 23.61 -52.36 -16.22
CA LEU A 311 22.53 -52.58 -15.24
C LEU A 311 22.45 -51.45 -14.21
N TRP A 312 23.54 -50.72 -13.98
CA TRP A 312 23.59 -49.59 -13.04
C TRP A 312 23.03 -48.29 -13.61
N GLN A 313 22.85 -48.18 -14.94
CA GLN A 313 22.51 -46.90 -15.58
C GLN A 313 21.19 -46.31 -15.08
N ALA A 314 20.14 -47.12 -14.95
CA ALA A 314 18.83 -46.63 -14.51
C ALA A 314 18.87 -46.16 -13.05
N TYR A 315 19.47 -46.97 -12.16
CA TYR A 315 19.66 -46.59 -10.76
C TYR A 315 20.50 -45.31 -10.63
N ALA A 316 21.65 -45.24 -11.29
CA ALA A 316 22.52 -44.07 -11.27
C ALA A 316 21.84 -42.81 -11.85
N ALA A 317 21.05 -42.95 -12.92
CA ALA A 317 20.28 -41.83 -13.48
C ALA A 317 19.23 -41.32 -12.47
N ALA A 318 18.53 -42.22 -11.79
CA ALA A 318 17.59 -41.86 -10.72
C ALA A 318 18.30 -41.17 -9.55
N THR A 319 19.47 -41.67 -9.12
CA THR A 319 20.24 -41.03 -8.05
C THR A 319 20.73 -39.64 -8.45
N GLY A 320 21.23 -39.47 -9.69
CA GLY A 320 21.65 -38.17 -10.22
C GLY A 320 20.49 -37.16 -10.29
N ALA A 321 19.31 -37.61 -10.71
CA ALA A 321 18.11 -36.78 -10.75
C ALA A 321 17.59 -36.42 -9.34
N ALA A 322 17.63 -37.37 -8.40
CA ALA A 322 17.29 -37.12 -6.99
C ALA A 322 18.24 -36.08 -6.36
N ALA A 323 19.52 -36.14 -6.67
CA ALA A 323 20.49 -35.14 -6.23
C ALA A 323 20.30 -33.78 -6.89
N ALA A 324 19.88 -33.73 -8.15
CA ALA A 324 19.51 -32.46 -8.79
C ALA A 324 18.30 -31.82 -8.09
N LYS A 325 17.29 -32.62 -7.70
CA LYS A 325 16.16 -32.15 -6.90
C LYS A 325 16.62 -31.63 -5.53
N ALA A 326 17.41 -32.40 -4.79
CA ALA A 326 17.93 -31.98 -3.49
C ALA A 326 18.78 -30.69 -3.59
N PHE A 327 19.67 -30.60 -4.58
CA PHE A 327 20.47 -29.39 -4.84
C PHE A 327 19.59 -28.15 -5.05
N LEU A 328 18.51 -28.27 -5.82
CA LEU A 328 17.58 -27.18 -6.09
C LEU A 328 16.83 -26.68 -4.84
N GLU A 329 16.70 -27.49 -3.78
CA GLU A 329 16.09 -27.02 -2.52
C GLU A 329 17.00 -26.09 -1.72
N TYR A 330 18.32 -26.29 -1.83
CA TYR A 330 19.33 -25.43 -1.22
C TYR A 330 19.69 -24.23 -2.10
N TRP A 331 19.57 -24.36 -3.43
CA TRP A 331 19.84 -23.27 -4.36
C TRP A 331 18.77 -22.17 -4.28
N ARG A 332 19.17 -20.97 -3.86
CA ARG A 332 18.34 -19.76 -3.81
C ARG A 332 19.14 -18.58 -4.36
N PRO A 333 18.99 -18.21 -5.64
CA PRO A 333 19.78 -17.14 -6.23
C PRO A 333 19.48 -15.79 -5.54
N SER A 334 20.53 -15.07 -5.14
CA SER A 334 20.52 -13.81 -4.37
C SER A 334 20.08 -12.60 -5.20
N GLY A 335 19.49 -12.82 -6.36
CA GLY A 335 19.12 -11.79 -7.34
C GLY A 335 17.76 -12.01 -8.01
N GLN A 336 16.93 -12.93 -7.50
CA GLN A 336 15.57 -13.16 -8.00
C GLN A 336 14.51 -12.70 -6.99
N GLU A 337 14.54 -11.41 -6.71
CA GLU A 337 13.33 -10.60 -6.89
C GLU A 337 13.35 -10.14 -8.36
N ASP A 338 12.32 -10.47 -9.14
CA ASP A 338 12.21 -10.32 -10.60
C ASP A 338 12.85 -9.03 -11.18
N ALA A 339 14.03 -9.16 -11.80
CA ALA A 339 14.74 -8.03 -12.41
C ALA A 339 14.17 -7.57 -13.77
N SER A 340 13.24 -8.31 -14.39
CA SER A 340 12.54 -7.87 -15.61
C SER A 340 11.22 -7.15 -15.33
N ASN A 341 10.74 -7.18 -14.08
CA ASN A 341 9.53 -6.49 -13.61
C ASN A 341 9.72 -6.08 -12.15
N LYS A 342 10.77 -5.31 -11.86
CA LYS A 342 10.96 -4.81 -10.49
C LYS A 342 9.78 -3.90 -10.15
N CYS A 343 8.82 -4.44 -9.41
CA CYS A 343 7.72 -3.70 -8.85
C CYS A 343 8.29 -2.85 -7.72
N HIS A 344 8.47 -1.56 -8.00
CA HIS A 344 8.96 -0.64 -6.99
C HIS A 344 7.80 -0.18 -6.13
N SER A 345 7.97 -0.26 -4.81
CA SER A 345 7.02 0.29 -3.85
C SER A 345 7.70 1.40 -3.04
N MET A 346 7.17 2.61 -3.17
CA MET A 346 7.55 3.78 -2.38
C MET A 346 6.31 4.25 -1.64
N ILE A 347 6.07 3.66 -0.47
CA ILE A 347 4.99 4.04 0.44
C ILE A 347 5.63 4.63 1.71
N PRO A 348 5.33 5.88 2.10
CA PRO A 348 6.06 6.60 3.14
C PRO A 348 5.63 6.24 4.57
N PHE A 349 4.54 5.48 4.73
CA PHE A 349 3.95 5.14 6.02
C PHE A 349 3.75 3.63 6.12
N GLU A 350 3.92 3.07 7.31
CA GLU A 350 3.56 1.68 7.57
C GLU A 350 2.04 1.46 7.50
N ARG A 351 1.62 0.22 7.25
CA ARG A 351 0.20 -0.14 7.21
C ARG A 351 -0.42 0.07 8.59
N ASN A 352 -1.46 0.88 8.66
CA ASN A 352 -2.11 1.21 9.93
C ASN A 352 -2.92 0.02 10.50
N PRO A 353 -2.49 -0.61 11.60
CA PRO A 353 -3.20 -1.77 12.17
C PRO A 353 -4.52 -1.37 12.86
N ARG A 354 -4.71 -0.09 13.17
CA ARG A 354 -5.90 0.46 13.83
C ARG A 354 -6.94 0.98 12.83
N PHE A 355 -6.72 0.81 11.52
CA PHE A 355 -7.69 1.21 10.51
C PHE A 355 -9.05 0.49 10.72
N VAL A 356 -10.15 1.23 10.55
CA VAL A 356 -11.53 0.72 10.72
C VAL A 356 -12.46 1.30 9.65
N GLY A 357 -13.47 0.51 9.28
CA GLY A 357 -14.49 0.92 8.31
C GLY A 357 -13.97 1.12 6.88
N ARG A 358 -14.65 2.01 6.14
CA ARG A 358 -14.30 2.47 4.77
C ARG A 358 -14.21 1.40 3.68
N GLN A 359 -14.84 0.25 3.91
CA GLN A 359 -14.76 -0.87 2.98
C GLN A 359 -15.49 -0.58 1.66
N GLU A 360 -16.58 0.17 1.68
CA GLU A 360 -17.31 0.52 0.47
C GLU A 360 -16.51 1.47 -0.42
N GLU A 361 -15.89 2.50 0.17
CA GLU A 361 -15.04 3.44 -0.57
C GLU A 361 -13.81 2.75 -1.18
N ILE A 362 -13.17 1.84 -0.41
CA ILE A 362 -12.03 1.06 -0.92
C ILE A 362 -12.46 0.11 -2.02
N ARG A 363 -13.56 -0.64 -1.85
CA ARG A 363 -14.09 -1.54 -2.90
C ARG A 363 -14.43 -0.78 -4.18
N MET A 364 -15.01 0.41 -4.05
CA MET A 364 -15.31 1.26 -5.21
C MET A 364 -14.02 1.66 -5.95
N LEU A 365 -12.96 2.04 -5.22
CA LEU A 365 -11.64 2.33 -5.81
C LEU A 365 -11.03 1.10 -6.49
N GLU A 366 -11.05 -0.05 -5.81
CA GLU A 366 -10.53 -1.32 -6.33
C GLU A 366 -11.24 -1.73 -7.64
N ASP A 367 -12.58 -1.63 -7.69
CA ASP A 367 -13.37 -1.93 -8.89
C ASP A 367 -13.04 -0.96 -10.03
N LEU A 368 -12.94 0.34 -9.76
CA LEU A 368 -12.59 1.34 -10.78
C LEU A 368 -11.19 1.12 -11.37
N ILE A 369 -10.22 0.71 -10.54
CA ILE A 369 -8.84 0.45 -10.96
C ILE A 369 -8.71 -0.90 -11.69
N SER A 370 -9.52 -1.90 -11.31
CA SER A 370 -9.44 -3.25 -11.91
C SER A 370 -10.01 -3.34 -13.33
N ARG A 371 -10.81 -2.36 -13.76
CA ARG A 371 -11.41 -2.32 -15.10
C ARG A 371 -10.38 -1.95 -16.16
N SER A 372 -10.30 -2.73 -17.24
CA SER A 372 -9.37 -2.51 -18.37
C SER A 372 -9.52 -1.15 -19.06
N ASN A 373 -10.74 -0.61 -19.11
CA ASN A 373 -11.06 0.75 -19.59
C ASN A 373 -11.47 1.70 -18.45
N GLY A 374 -10.97 1.45 -17.23
CA GLY A 374 -11.25 2.25 -16.04
C GLY A 374 -10.63 3.66 -16.10
N PRO A 375 -11.12 4.58 -15.24
CA PRO A 375 -10.59 5.94 -15.15
C PRO A 375 -9.10 5.92 -14.79
N LYS A 376 -8.31 6.70 -15.55
CA LYS A 376 -6.85 6.84 -15.32
C LYS A 376 -6.52 7.82 -14.21
N LYS A 377 -7.46 8.71 -13.88
CA LYS A 377 -7.32 9.74 -12.85
C LYS A 377 -8.50 9.65 -11.92
N LEU A 378 -8.21 9.48 -10.64
CA LEU A 378 -9.17 9.34 -9.55
C LEU A 378 -8.85 10.41 -8.52
N ALA A 379 -9.86 11.07 -7.96
CA ALA A 379 -9.65 12.01 -6.87
C ALA A 379 -10.50 11.65 -5.65
N ILE A 380 -9.90 11.77 -4.47
CA ILE A 380 -10.51 11.51 -3.18
C ILE A 380 -10.60 12.84 -2.42
N THR A 381 -11.82 13.18 -2.02
CA THR A 381 -12.18 14.48 -1.43
C THR A 381 -12.83 14.31 -0.08
N GLY A 382 -12.77 15.35 0.75
CA GLY A 382 -13.35 15.36 2.09
C GLY A 382 -12.65 16.34 3.02
N LEU A 383 -13.27 16.66 4.15
CA LEU A 383 -12.74 17.62 5.13
C LEU A 383 -11.35 17.22 5.65
N GLY A 384 -10.53 18.19 6.07
CA GLY A 384 -9.26 17.89 6.75
C GLY A 384 -9.48 16.98 7.96
N GLY A 385 -8.73 15.86 8.06
CA GLY A 385 -8.86 14.91 9.17
C GLY A 385 -9.84 13.74 8.98
N THR A 386 -10.53 13.65 7.83
CA THR A 386 -11.49 12.55 7.50
C THR A 386 -10.86 11.20 7.19
N GLY A 387 -9.53 11.12 7.05
CA GLY A 387 -8.83 9.86 6.76
C GLY A 387 -8.62 9.55 5.28
N LYS A 388 -8.74 10.52 4.36
CA LYS A 388 -8.46 10.33 2.91
C LYS A 388 -7.13 9.63 2.63
N THR A 389 -6.05 10.12 3.25
CA THR A 389 -4.71 9.54 3.14
C THR A 389 -4.68 8.10 3.62
N GLN A 390 -5.38 7.77 4.71
CA GLN A 390 -5.47 6.42 5.25
C GLN A 390 -6.27 5.46 4.35
N VAL A 391 -7.32 5.93 3.68
CA VAL A 391 -8.08 5.15 2.68
C VAL A 391 -7.18 4.77 1.50
N VAL A 392 -6.38 5.71 1.00
CA VAL A 392 -5.43 5.43 -0.11
C VAL A 392 -4.27 4.56 0.34
N LEU A 393 -3.78 4.75 1.55
CA LEU A 393 -2.72 3.92 2.13
C LEU A 393 -3.17 2.46 2.25
N GLU A 394 -4.35 2.21 2.80
CA GLU A 394 -4.91 0.85 2.91
C GLU A 394 -5.17 0.24 1.51
N LEU A 395 -5.64 1.05 0.54
CA LEU A 395 -5.76 0.59 -0.86
C LEU A 395 -4.40 0.20 -1.45
N ALA A 396 -3.35 1.00 -1.24
CA ALA A 396 -2.01 0.73 -1.73
C ALA A 396 -1.48 -0.60 -1.20
N TYR A 397 -1.62 -0.85 0.11
CA TYR A 397 -1.24 -2.12 0.71
C TYR A 397 -2.06 -3.30 0.17
N ARG A 398 -3.38 -3.15 0.02
CA ARG A 398 -4.23 -4.20 -0.58
C ARG A 398 -3.86 -4.50 -2.02
N MET A 399 -3.46 -3.50 -2.79
CA MET A 399 -2.99 -3.68 -4.17
C MET A 399 -1.63 -4.37 -4.20
N GLN A 400 -0.71 -4.00 -3.30
CA GLN A 400 0.59 -4.66 -3.16
C GLN A 400 0.43 -6.15 -2.77
N ASP A 401 -0.49 -6.45 -1.84
CA ASP A 401 -0.79 -7.82 -1.40
C ASP A 401 -1.40 -8.68 -2.54
N ARG A 402 -2.21 -8.08 -3.42
CA ARG A 402 -2.94 -8.79 -4.48
C ARG A 402 -2.17 -8.90 -5.79
N ASP A 403 -1.32 -7.92 -6.10
CA ASP A 403 -0.65 -7.79 -7.38
C ASP A 403 0.81 -7.36 -7.20
N SER A 404 1.69 -8.36 -7.11
CA SER A 404 3.13 -8.19 -7.00
C SER A 404 3.77 -7.55 -8.23
N ASP A 405 3.04 -7.45 -9.36
CA ASP A 405 3.54 -6.88 -10.61
C ASP A 405 3.25 -5.35 -10.69
N CYS A 406 2.53 -4.76 -9.72
CA CYS A 406 2.06 -3.36 -9.75
C CYS A 406 2.94 -2.40 -8.94
N SER A 407 3.71 -1.53 -9.60
CA SER A 407 4.58 -0.55 -8.91
C SER A 407 3.77 0.59 -8.28
N ILE A 408 3.99 0.88 -7.00
CA ILE A 408 3.25 1.91 -6.26
C ILE A 408 4.20 3.03 -5.84
N PHE A 409 3.88 4.27 -6.20
CA PHE A 409 4.68 5.43 -5.86
C PHE A 409 3.85 6.51 -5.19
N TRP A 410 4.37 7.04 -4.08
CA TRP A 410 3.70 8.06 -3.29
C TRP A 410 4.47 9.38 -3.32
N ILE A 411 3.78 10.45 -3.73
CA ILE A 411 4.33 11.80 -3.84
C ILE A 411 3.63 12.74 -2.85
N PRO A 412 4.29 13.13 -1.75
CA PRO A 412 3.78 14.19 -0.86
C PRO A 412 3.74 15.54 -1.58
N CYS A 413 2.55 16.13 -1.69
CA CYS A 413 2.34 17.42 -2.35
C CYS A 413 2.18 18.58 -1.36
N THR A 414 2.95 18.53 -0.27
CA THR A 414 2.90 19.52 0.81
C THR A 414 3.68 20.80 0.47
N SER A 415 4.68 20.70 -0.42
CA SER A 415 5.47 21.83 -0.93
C SER A 415 6.16 21.46 -2.26
N HIS A 416 6.63 22.45 -3.02
CA HIS A 416 7.43 22.20 -4.23
C HIS A 416 8.68 21.34 -3.96
N LYS A 417 9.37 21.62 -2.84
CA LYS A 417 10.58 20.88 -2.43
C LYS A 417 10.28 19.40 -2.11
N ALA A 418 9.15 19.12 -1.46
CA ALA A 418 8.73 17.74 -1.16
C ALA A 418 8.44 16.93 -2.43
N ILE A 419 7.81 17.55 -3.42
CA ILE A 419 7.54 16.93 -4.73
C ILE A 419 8.85 16.63 -5.45
N GLU A 420 9.77 17.59 -5.50
CA GLU A 420 11.07 17.41 -6.16
C GLU A 420 11.89 16.30 -5.50
N GLN A 421 11.93 16.26 -4.17
CA GLN A 421 12.62 15.21 -3.43
C GLN A 421 12.01 13.83 -3.69
N ALA A 422 10.68 13.72 -3.69
CA ALA A 422 10.01 12.46 -3.98
C ALA A 422 10.27 11.99 -5.42
N CYS A 423 10.21 12.91 -6.39
CA CYS A 423 10.54 12.62 -7.78
C CYS A 423 12.00 12.15 -7.94
N MET A 424 12.95 12.79 -7.24
CA MET A 424 14.35 12.35 -7.23
C MET A 424 14.50 10.92 -6.70
N THR A 425 13.83 10.59 -5.58
CA THR A 425 13.81 9.23 -5.02
C THR A 425 13.22 8.23 -6.01
N ILE A 426 12.13 8.58 -6.71
CA ILE A 426 11.54 7.74 -7.76
C ILE A 426 12.57 7.48 -8.87
N THR A 427 13.26 8.51 -9.38
CA THR A 427 14.27 8.34 -10.46
C THR A 427 15.42 7.44 -10.04
N GLN A 428 15.87 7.53 -8.78
CA GLN A 428 16.90 6.66 -8.23
C GLN A 428 16.41 5.21 -8.13
N MET A 429 15.18 5.00 -7.67
CA MET A 429 14.57 3.67 -7.54
C MET A 429 14.43 2.96 -8.89
N ILE A 430 14.02 3.69 -9.94
CA ILE A 430 13.85 3.13 -11.29
C ILE A 430 15.17 2.99 -12.08
N GLY A 431 16.31 3.35 -11.48
CA GLY A 431 17.65 3.13 -12.03
C GLY A 431 18.15 4.19 -13.02
N ILE A 432 17.56 5.39 -13.05
CA ILE A 432 18.07 6.50 -13.87
C ILE A 432 19.18 7.22 -13.08
N GLN A 433 20.43 7.03 -13.51
CA GLN A 433 21.60 7.70 -12.94
C GLN A 433 21.74 9.13 -13.50
N ASP A 434 22.22 10.07 -12.69
CA ASP A 434 22.56 11.46 -13.04
C ASP A 434 21.40 12.40 -13.48
N ALA A 435 20.15 12.13 -13.06
CA ALA A 435 19.02 13.00 -13.36
C ALA A 435 19.15 14.38 -12.69
N LYS A 436 19.12 15.47 -13.48
CA LYS A 436 19.10 16.84 -12.95
C LYS A 436 17.71 17.20 -12.42
N PRO A 437 17.57 17.98 -11.33
CA PRO A 437 16.28 18.36 -10.75
C PRO A 437 15.26 18.95 -11.74
N ALA A 438 15.73 19.67 -12.77
CA ALA A 438 14.89 20.26 -13.80
C ALA A 438 14.29 19.23 -14.79
N GLU A 439 14.94 18.09 -15.01
CA GLU A 439 14.62 17.10 -16.04
C GLU A 439 13.91 15.85 -15.44
N VAL A 440 14.01 15.66 -14.12
CA VAL A 440 13.45 14.51 -13.38
C VAL A 440 11.96 14.26 -13.66
N LYS A 441 11.15 15.32 -13.75
CA LYS A 441 9.70 15.20 -13.99
C LYS A 441 9.38 14.66 -15.39
N GLU A 442 10.19 15.00 -16.38
CA GLU A 442 10.03 14.50 -17.74
C GLU A 442 10.46 13.03 -17.83
N HIS A 443 11.59 12.67 -17.21
CA HIS A 443 12.04 11.27 -17.15
C HIS A 443 11.02 10.34 -16.49
N ILE A 444 10.38 10.79 -15.41
CA ILE A 444 9.31 10.06 -14.74
C ILE A 444 8.11 9.87 -15.68
N LYS A 445 7.71 10.94 -16.38
CA LYS A 445 6.59 10.89 -17.33
C LYS A 445 6.85 9.89 -18.45
N ASP A 446 8.06 9.90 -19.01
CA ASP A 446 8.45 9.01 -20.10
C ASP A 446 8.51 7.55 -19.64
N TYR A 447 9.10 7.30 -18.46
CA TYR A 447 9.18 5.96 -17.87
C TYR A 447 7.79 5.36 -17.65
N PHE A 448 6.86 6.10 -17.03
CA PHE A 448 5.51 5.62 -16.75
C PHE A 448 4.61 5.54 -17.98
N SER A 449 4.97 6.18 -19.09
CA SER A 449 4.21 6.13 -20.35
C SER A 449 4.56 4.93 -21.25
N GLN A 450 5.49 4.05 -20.83
CA GLN A 450 5.85 2.81 -21.54
C GLN A 450 4.71 1.77 -21.49
N LYS A 451 4.49 1.03 -22.60
CA LYS A 451 3.24 0.26 -22.85
C LYS A 451 2.97 -0.98 -21.99
N ASP A 452 3.95 -1.48 -21.21
CA ASP A 452 3.86 -2.79 -20.55
C ASP A 452 3.99 -2.75 -19.01
N ARG A 453 3.78 -1.59 -18.38
CA ARG A 453 3.93 -1.42 -16.92
C ARG A 453 2.62 -1.09 -16.23
N LYS A 454 2.28 -1.86 -15.19
CA LYS A 454 1.20 -1.56 -14.25
C LYS A 454 1.76 -0.77 -13.07
N TRP A 455 1.16 0.40 -12.81
CA TRP A 455 1.62 1.26 -11.71
C TRP A 455 0.48 2.07 -11.13
N LEU A 456 0.65 2.48 -9.86
CA LEU A 456 -0.22 3.38 -9.14
C LEU A 456 0.59 4.58 -8.65
N LEU A 457 0.23 5.77 -9.10
CA LEU A 457 0.85 7.02 -8.69
C LEU A 457 -0.08 7.80 -7.77
N ILE A 458 0.31 8.00 -6.53
CA ILE A 458 -0.49 8.66 -5.50
C ILE A 458 0.09 10.04 -5.24
N PHE A 459 -0.70 11.09 -5.48
CA PHE A 459 -0.38 12.46 -5.09
C PHE A 459 -1.19 12.83 -3.84
N ASP A 460 -0.52 12.95 -2.71
CA ASP A 460 -1.16 13.18 -1.42
C ASP A 460 -1.13 14.65 -1.01
N ASN A 461 -2.25 15.17 -0.50
CA ASN A 461 -2.44 16.55 -0.03
C ASN A 461 -2.22 17.63 -1.10
N ILE A 462 -2.86 17.50 -2.27
CA ILE A 462 -2.70 18.45 -3.39
C ILE A 462 -3.41 19.79 -3.19
N ASP A 463 -3.48 20.33 -1.97
CA ASP A 463 -4.43 21.39 -1.59
C ASP A 463 -4.14 22.79 -2.17
N ASP A 464 -2.93 23.07 -2.66
CA ASP A 464 -2.57 24.35 -3.29
C ASP A 464 -2.96 24.37 -4.77
N MET A 465 -4.09 25.01 -5.09
CA MET A 465 -4.62 25.08 -6.46
C MET A 465 -3.67 25.77 -7.46
N ASP A 466 -2.78 26.67 -7.02
CA ASP A 466 -1.89 27.39 -7.92
C ASP A 466 -0.80 26.47 -8.48
N MET A 467 -0.26 25.57 -7.66
CA MET A 467 0.77 24.59 -8.07
C MET A 467 0.33 23.70 -9.24
N TRP A 468 -0.98 23.45 -9.36
CA TRP A 468 -1.55 22.53 -10.34
C TRP A 468 -2.17 23.22 -11.56
N THR A 469 -2.57 24.49 -11.43
CA THR A 469 -3.41 25.15 -12.45
C THR A 469 -2.80 26.39 -13.06
N LYS A 470 -1.91 27.11 -12.37
CA LYS A 470 -1.28 28.33 -12.90
C LYS A 470 0.07 28.02 -13.52
N CYS A 471 0.34 28.63 -14.67
CA CYS A 471 1.68 28.64 -15.27
C CYS A 471 2.50 29.70 -14.54
N SER A 472 3.61 29.32 -13.91
CA SER A 472 4.57 30.27 -13.36
C SER A 472 5.61 30.61 -14.44
N SER A 473 6.25 31.78 -14.36
CA SER A 473 7.32 32.17 -15.30
C SER A 473 8.54 31.23 -15.26
N THR A 474 8.63 30.36 -14.25
CA THR A 474 9.79 29.49 -13.99
C THR A 474 9.47 27.99 -14.09
N SER A 475 8.21 27.56 -14.16
CA SER A 475 7.84 26.14 -14.31
C SER A 475 6.42 25.90 -14.86
N PRO A 476 6.21 24.87 -15.72
CA PRO A 476 4.88 24.46 -16.17
C PRO A 476 4.02 23.94 -15.01
N PRO A 477 2.68 24.02 -15.11
CA PRO A 477 1.81 23.48 -14.08
C PRO A 477 1.94 21.95 -13.98
N LEU A 478 1.89 21.42 -12.75
CA LEU A 478 2.19 20.00 -12.47
C LEU A 478 1.29 19.02 -13.23
N LYS A 479 0.09 19.45 -13.62
CA LYS A 479 -0.87 18.64 -14.39
C LYS A 479 -0.36 18.23 -15.78
N ASP A 480 0.61 18.95 -16.33
CA ASP A 480 1.14 18.68 -17.68
C ASP A 480 2.17 17.54 -17.68
N PHE A 481 2.61 17.11 -16.50
CA PHE A 481 3.58 16.02 -16.29
C PHE A 481 2.93 14.66 -16.05
N PHE A 482 1.60 14.55 -16.16
CA PHE A 482 0.94 13.26 -15.95
C PHE A 482 1.31 12.25 -17.05
N PRO A 483 1.77 11.04 -16.67
CA PRO A 483 2.06 9.98 -17.62
C PRO A 483 0.80 9.43 -18.27
N HIS A 484 0.96 8.87 -19.47
CA HIS A 484 -0.14 8.30 -20.25
C HIS A 484 0.11 6.80 -20.47
N ASN A 485 -0.69 5.97 -19.82
CA ASN A 485 -0.56 4.51 -19.87
C ASN A 485 -1.94 3.84 -19.79
N ASN A 486 -2.12 2.70 -20.47
CA ASN A 486 -3.35 1.93 -20.46
C ASN A 486 -3.55 1.11 -19.17
N GLN A 487 -2.50 0.80 -18.42
CA GLN A 487 -2.52 0.00 -17.19
C GLN A 487 -2.15 0.79 -15.93
N GLY A 488 -1.78 2.07 -16.08
CA GLY A 488 -1.41 2.96 -14.97
C GLY A 488 -2.59 3.79 -14.44
N HIS A 489 -2.61 4.05 -13.14
CA HIS A 489 -3.63 4.87 -12.49
C HIS A 489 -3.01 5.95 -11.60
N ILE A 490 -3.64 7.12 -11.57
CA ILE A 490 -3.26 8.24 -10.71
C ILE A 490 -4.37 8.50 -9.69
N ILE A 491 -4.03 8.54 -8.41
CA ILE A 491 -4.93 8.91 -7.32
C ILE A 491 -4.48 10.23 -6.71
N PHE A 492 -5.41 11.16 -6.55
CA PHE A 492 -5.21 12.43 -5.86
C PHE A 492 -5.96 12.44 -4.52
N THR A 493 -5.32 12.83 -3.42
CA THR A 493 -6.04 13.19 -2.19
C THR A 493 -6.06 14.71 -2.03
N THR A 494 -7.24 15.27 -1.78
CA THR A 494 -7.38 16.72 -1.56
C THR A 494 -8.55 17.05 -0.66
N ARG A 495 -8.45 18.20 0.00
CA ARG A 495 -9.56 18.84 0.70
C ARG A 495 -10.40 19.68 -0.25
N ASN A 496 -9.87 20.07 -1.41
CA ASN A 496 -10.52 20.97 -2.35
C ASN A 496 -11.25 20.21 -3.47
N ARG A 497 -12.57 20.05 -3.34
CA ARG A 497 -13.39 19.38 -4.36
C ARG A 497 -13.34 20.06 -5.74
N LYS A 498 -13.20 21.39 -5.82
CA LYS A 498 -13.07 22.09 -7.12
C LYS A 498 -11.78 21.68 -7.83
N LEU A 499 -10.69 21.47 -7.09
CA LEU A 499 -9.43 20.98 -7.67
C LEU A 499 -9.54 19.53 -8.13
N ALA A 500 -10.15 18.67 -7.32
CA ALA A 500 -10.41 17.28 -7.69
C ALA A 500 -11.17 17.16 -9.01
N VAL A 501 -12.24 17.95 -9.19
CA VAL A 501 -13.01 17.99 -10.46
C VAL A 501 -12.15 18.47 -11.62
N LYS A 502 -11.28 19.48 -11.43
CA LYS A 502 -10.37 19.96 -12.49
C LYS A 502 -9.35 18.91 -12.94
N LEU A 503 -8.87 18.04 -12.03
CA LEU A 503 -7.81 17.07 -12.33
C LEU A 503 -8.33 15.70 -12.76
N ALA A 504 -9.35 15.17 -12.07
CA ALA A 504 -9.91 13.85 -12.35
C ALA A 504 -11.11 13.89 -13.31
N SER A 505 -11.71 15.07 -13.55
CA SER A 505 -12.87 15.33 -14.42
C SER A 505 -14.14 14.55 -14.06
N SER A 506 -14.14 13.22 -14.19
CA SER A 506 -15.33 12.36 -14.10
C SER A 506 -15.45 11.54 -12.82
N VAL A 507 -14.36 11.23 -12.11
CA VAL A 507 -14.41 10.33 -10.95
C VAL A 507 -13.81 10.97 -9.70
N VAL A 508 -14.70 11.50 -8.87
CA VAL A 508 -14.38 12.12 -7.57
C VAL A 508 -15.15 11.38 -6.49
N ILE A 509 -14.42 10.69 -5.60
CA ILE A 509 -14.99 9.98 -4.46
C ILE A 509 -14.92 10.89 -3.24
N HIS A 510 -16.04 11.04 -2.54
CA HIS A 510 -16.13 11.81 -1.32
C HIS A 510 -16.03 10.87 -0.12
N VAL A 511 -15.11 11.16 0.80
CA VAL A 511 -14.95 10.45 2.07
C VAL A 511 -15.70 11.27 3.14
N PRO A 512 -16.88 10.82 3.59
CA PRO A 512 -17.65 11.51 4.63
C PRO A 512 -16.98 11.39 6.01
N GLU A 513 -17.54 12.00 7.05
CA GLU A 513 -17.23 11.68 8.44
C GLU A 513 -17.58 10.21 8.78
N LEU A 514 -17.15 9.70 9.93
CA LEU A 514 -17.49 8.32 10.33
C LEU A 514 -18.96 8.21 10.75
N ASP A 515 -19.56 7.04 10.54
CA ASP A 515 -20.80 6.68 11.22
C ASP A 515 -20.55 6.36 12.70
N GLU A 516 -21.62 6.34 13.49
CA GLU A 516 -21.56 6.12 14.94
C GLU A 516 -20.85 4.82 15.31
N LYS A 517 -21.17 3.72 14.62
CA LYS A 517 -20.60 2.40 14.90
C LYS A 517 -19.10 2.38 14.62
N THR A 518 -18.69 2.90 13.46
CA THR A 518 -17.28 2.98 13.08
C THR A 518 -16.50 3.95 13.99
N GLY A 519 -17.13 5.04 14.44
CA GLY A 519 -16.55 5.98 15.40
C GLY A 519 -16.27 5.35 16.76
N ILE A 520 -17.20 4.57 17.29
CA ILE A 520 -17.02 3.82 18.55
C ILE A 520 -15.92 2.77 18.39
N GLU A 521 -15.90 2.03 17.28
CA GLU A 521 -14.87 1.03 17.00
C GLU A 521 -13.48 1.66 16.93
N LEU A 522 -13.35 2.83 16.28
CA LEU A 522 -12.10 3.59 16.22
C LEU A 522 -11.64 4.01 17.62
N LEU A 523 -12.53 4.61 18.41
CA LEU A 523 -12.22 5.06 19.77
C LEU A 523 -11.75 3.88 20.64
N ASN A 524 -12.43 2.74 20.56
CA ASN A 524 -12.07 1.52 21.30
C ASN A 524 -10.68 0.97 20.89
N LYS A 525 -10.32 1.04 19.60
CA LYS A 525 -8.98 0.62 19.15
C LYS A 525 -7.87 1.58 19.59
N LEU A 526 -8.19 2.85 19.87
CA LEU A 526 -7.22 3.87 20.24
C LEU A 526 -6.98 3.99 21.75
N LEU A 527 -7.99 3.68 22.57
CA LEU A 527 -7.86 3.68 24.03
C LEU A 527 -7.04 2.48 24.52
N ILE A 528 -6.13 2.71 25.46
CA ILE A 528 -5.32 1.64 26.08
C ILE A 528 -6.17 0.86 27.10
N GLN A 529 -6.91 1.58 27.94
CA GLN A 529 -7.84 1.00 28.91
C GLN A 529 -9.23 0.85 28.28
N LYS A 530 -9.60 -0.40 27.98
CA LYS A 530 -10.87 -0.70 27.30
C LYS A 530 -12.09 -0.54 28.22
N ASP A 531 -11.87 -0.65 29.52
CA ASP A 531 -12.89 -0.52 30.58
C ASP A 531 -13.47 0.91 30.63
N LEU A 532 -12.79 1.90 30.03
CA LEU A 532 -13.26 3.28 29.92
C LEU A 532 -14.48 3.45 28.98
N LEU A 533 -14.87 2.39 28.26
CA LEU A 533 -16.02 2.36 27.35
C LEU A 533 -17.23 1.57 27.89
N ASP A 534 -17.22 1.17 29.17
CA ASP A 534 -18.31 0.40 29.79
C ASP A 534 -19.68 1.11 29.73
N ASN A 535 -19.68 2.44 29.55
CA ASN A 535 -20.87 3.22 29.24
C ASN A 535 -20.76 3.83 27.83
N ILE A 536 -21.62 3.39 26.91
CA ILE A 536 -21.62 3.82 25.51
C ILE A 536 -22.12 5.26 25.34
N HIS A 537 -22.98 5.76 26.23
CA HIS A 537 -23.60 7.09 26.08
C HIS A 537 -22.59 8.25 26.13
N PRO A 538 -21.66 8.34 27.11
CA PRO A 538 -20.59 9.33 27.09
C PRO A 538 -19.71 9.24 25.85
N ALA A 539 -19.43 8.03 25.36
CA ALA A 539 -18.62 7.84 24.15
C ALA A 539 -19.33 8.43 22.91
N ILE A 540 -20.63 8.17 22.72
CA ILE A 540 -21.39 8.75 21.60
C ILE A 540 -21.41 10.28 21.68
N ASN A 541 -21.69 10.85 22.85
CA ASN A 541 -21.70 12.31 23.02
C ASN A 541 -20.32 12.93 22.72
N LEU A 542 -19.22 12.28 23.15
CA LEU A 542 -17.87 12.71 22.78
C LEU A 542 -17.69 12.72 21.26
N LEU A 543 -18.06 11.63 20.59
CA LEU A 543 -17.94 11.52 19.13
C LEU A 543 -18.78 12.58 18.40
N GLU A 544 -19.98 12.90 18.90
CA GLU A 544 -20.81 14.00 18.37
C GLU A 544 -20.13 15.36 18.51
N GLN A 545 -19.50 15.65 19.66
CA GLN A 545 -18.75 16.89 19.88
C GLN A 545 -17.53 17.01 18.95
N LEU A 546 -16.86 15.87 18.71
CA LEU A 546 -15.74 15.74 17.79
C LEU A 546 -16.18 15.53 16.32
N THR A 547 -17.49 15.65 16.04
CA THR A 547 -18.08 15.56 14.70
C THR A 547 -17.75 14.26 13.95
N PHE A 548 -17.53 13.17 14.68
CA PHE A 548 -17.11 11.87 14.15
C PHE A 548 -15.88 11.93 13.22
N LEU A 549 -15.00 12.90 13.45
CA LEU A 549 -13.80 13.10 12.65
C LEU A 549 -12.67 12.19 13.17
N PRO A 550 -12.14 11.26 12.37
CA PRO A 550 -11.10 10.31 12.81
C PRO A 550 -9.91 10.99 13.49
N LEU A 551 -9.48 12.12 12.94
CA LEU A 551 -8.37 12.86 13.49
C LEU A 551 -8.64 13.46 14.88
N ALA A 552 -9.85 13.99 15.08
CA ALA A 552 -10.24 14.56 16.36
C ALA A 552 -10.41 13.46 17.42
N ILE A 553 -10.93 12.30 17.02
CA ILE A 553 -11.04 11.11 17.86
C ILE A 553 -9.65 10.60 18.28
N ALA A 554 -8.70 10.52 17.34
CA ALA A 554 -7.32 10.13 17.62
C ALA A 554 -6.63 11.08 18.61
N GLN A 555 -6.80 12.40 18.43
CA GLN A 555 -6.26 13.39 19.36
C GLN A 555 -6.87 13.24 20.76
N ALA A 556 -8.20 13.12 20.85
CA ALA A 556 -8.89 12.95 22.13
C ALA A 556 -8.44 11.67 22.84
N ALA A 557 -8.36 10.54 22.12
CA ALA A 557 -7.89 9.28 22.68
C ALA A 557 -6.43 9.36 23.14
N ALA A 558 -5.55 10.04 22.40
CA ALA A 558 -4.17 10.27 22.82
C ALA A 558 -4.10 11.06 24.13
N TYR A 559 -4.83 12.17 24.23
CA TYR A 559 -4.89 12.98 25.45
C TYR A 559 -5.44 12.19 26.65
N ILE A 560 -6.51 11.42 26.43
CA ILE A 560 -7.10 10.54 27.45
C ILE A 560 -6.07 9.53 27.96
N ASN A 561 -5.35 8.87 27.04
CA ASN A 561 -4.32 7.89 27.38
C ASN A 561 -3.11 8.51 28.12
N GLU A 562 -2.66 9.68 27.69
CA GLU A 562 -1.50 10.37 28.28
C GLU A 562 -1.79 10.88 29.70
N ASN A 563 -3.01 11.38 29.93
CA ASN A 563 -3.41 11.93 31.22
C ASN A 563 -4.10 10.91 32.15
N GLY A 564 -4.43 9.72 31.64
CA GLY A 564 -5.09 8.67 32.42
C GLY A 564 -6.50 9.02 32.90
N ILE A 565 -7.21 9.89 32.17
CA ILE A 565 -8.55 10.37 32.52
C ILE A 565 -9.66 9.52 31.88
N GLY A 566 -10.92 9.72 32.29
CA GLY A 566 -12.08 9.07 31.67
C GLY A 566 -12.66 9.82 30.45
N VAL A 567 -13.44 9.12 29.61
CA VAL A 567 -14.19 9.73 28.48
C VAL A 567 -15.12 10.85 28.97
N SER A 568 -15.80 10.64 30.10
CA SER A 568 -16.69 11.63 30.71
C SER A 568 -15.95 12.87 31.20
N GLU A 569 -14.72 12.71 31.67
CA GLU A 569 -13.89 13.82 32.14
C GLU A 569 -13.38 14.67 30.97
N TYR A 570 -12.95 14.03 29.87
CA TYR A 570 -12.62 14.73 28.64
C TYR A 570 -13.82 15.49 28.05
N LEU A 571 -15.03 14.93 28.16
CA LEU A 571 -16.26 15.61 27.77
C LEU A 571 -16.51 16.91 28.55
N LEU A 572 -16.16 16.95 29.84
CA LEU A 572 -16.26 18.18 30.64
C LEU A 572 -15.27 19.24 30.12
N LEU A 573 -14.05 18.84 29.75
CA LEU A 573 -13.08 19.75 29.13
C LEU A 573 -13.58 20.34 27.81
N LEU A 574 -14.39 19.62 27.04
CA LEU A 574 -15.02 20.13 25.81
C LEU A 574 -16.21 21.08 26.06
N GLN A 575 -16.68 21.20 27.31
CA GLN A 575 -17.75 22.10 27.74
C GLN A 575 -17.23 23.39 28.40
N GLU A 576 -15.92 23.46 28.66
CA GLU A 576 -15.25 24.66 29.16
C GLU A 576 -15.34 25.85 28.16
N PRO A 577 -14.97 27.08 28.59
CA PRO A 577 -14.93 28.23 27.71
C PRO A 577 -14.17 27.96 26.39
N GLU A 578 -14.62 28.60 25.32
CA GLU A 578 -14.11 28.34 23.96
C GLU A 578 -12.59 28.48 23.83
N ALA A 579 -11.95 29.37 24.62
CA ALA A 579 -10.51 29.53 24.64
C ALA A 579 -9.79 28.23 25.08
N ASP A 580 -10.29 27.59 26.13
CA ASP A 580 -9.69 26.39 26.74
C ASP A 580 -9.92 25.16 25.86
N VAL A 581 -11.13 25.03 25.29
CA VAL A 581 -11.44 23.98 24.30
C VAL A 581 -10.52 24.05 23.09
N ILE A 582 -10.16 25.26 22.68
CA ILE A 582 -9.28 25.47 21.53
C ILE A 582 -7.83 25.17 21.88
N GLU A 583 -7.39 25.48 23.09
CA GLU A 583 -6.09 25.06 23.61
C GLU A 583 -5.99 23.53 23.59
N LEU A 584 -7.00 22.83 24.13
CA LEU A 584 -7.11 21.37 24.09
C LEU A 584 -7.09 20.81 22.67
N LEU A 585 -7.86 21.39 21.74
CA LEU A 585 -7.87 20.99 20.33
C LEU A 585 -6.61 21.42 19.55
N SER A 586 -5.77 22.25 20.14
CA SER A 586 -4.47 22.70 19.61
C SER A 586 -3.29 21.97 20.25
N GLU A 587 -3.54 20.97 21.10
CA GLU A 587 -2.50 20.18 21.73
C GLU A 587 -1.85 19.22 20.73
N LYS A 588 -0.52 19.10 20.83
CA LYS A 588 0.26 18.23 19.95
C LYS A 588 0.15 16.79 20.44
N PHE A 589 0.00 15.87 19.50
CA PHE A 589 0.05 14.44 19.77
C PHE A 589 0.84 13.75 18.65
N CYS A 590 1.44 12.61 18.98
CA CYS A 590 2.14 11.77 18.01
C CYS A 590 1.16 10.88 17.24
N ASP A 591 1.32 10.83 15.92
CA ASP A 591 0.56 9.96 15.02
C ASP A 591 1.52 9.44 13.92
N ASP A 592 1.79 8.13 13.95
CA ASP A 592 2.75 7.46 13.06
C ASP A 592 2.34 7.50 11.58
N GLY A 593 1.09 7.88 11.28
CA GLY A 593 0.55 8.02 9.92
C GLY A 593 0.76 9.38 9.25
N ARG A 594 1.73 10.20 9.70
CA ARG A 594 1.93 11.59 9.25
C ARG A 594 3.37 11.94 8.90
N TYR A 595 3.53 12.95 8.06
CA TYR A 595 4.84 13.52 7.74
C TYR A 595 5.43 14.22 8.97
N ASN A 596 6.72 13.96 9.27
CA ASN A 596 7.44 14.50 10.44
C ASN A 596 7.36 16.03 10.57
N ASP A 597 7.25 16.74 9.44
CA ASP A 597 7.14 18.20 9.40
C ASP A 597 5.71 18.73 9.67
N MET A 598 4.73 17.84 9.88
CA MET A 598 3.31 18.14 10.12
C MET A 598 2.79 17.59 11.46
N GLN A 599 3.49 17.86 12.56
CA GLN A 599 2.93 17.72 13.92
C GLN A 599 1.87 18.79 14.18
N ASN A 600 0.72 18.64 13.50
CA ASN A 600 -0.32 19.65 13.44
C ASN A 600 -1.58 19.14 14.16
N PRO A 601 -1.89 19.70 15.33
CA PRO A 601 -3.18 19.57 16.00
C PRO A 601 -4.34 19.78 15.04
N VAL A 602 -5.48 19.21 15.41
CA VAL A 602 -6.74 19.28 14.67
C VAL A 602 -7.06 20.73 14.23
N ALA A 603 -6.86 21.72 15.11
CA ALA A 603 -7.04 23.15 14.80
C ALA A 603 -6.14 23.70 13.66
N ILE A 604 -4.86 23.31 13.63
CA ILE A 604 -3.90 23.78 12.62
C ILE A 604 -4.27 23.25 11.23
N THR A 605 -4.80 22.02 11.18
CA THR A 605 -5.25 21.39 9.94
C THR A 605 -6.26 22.28 9.21
N TRP A 606 -7.26 22.83 9.90
CA TRP A 606 -8.22 23.74 9.27
C TRP A 606 -7.66 25.12 9.01
N LEU A 607 -6.77 25.62 9.87
CA LEU A 607 -6.13 26.91 9.65
C LEU A 607 -5.35 26.93 8.32
N ILE A 608 -4.63 25.85 7.98
CA ILE A 608 -3.96 25.70 6.69
C ILE A 608 -4.97 25.79 5.54
N SER A 609 -6.10 25.07 5.64
CA SER A 609 -7.16 25.13 4.61
C SER A 609 -7.83 26.50 4.52
N PHE A 610 -7.99 27.20 5.64
CA PHE A 610 -8.53 28.56 5.66
C PHE A 610 -7.61 29.57 4.98
N HIS A 611 -6.29 29.50 5.19
CA HIS A 611 -5.34 30.33 4.45
C HIS A 611 -5.40 30.08 2.94
N GLN A 612 -5.61 28.84 2.50
CA GLN A 612 -5.81 28.53 1.08
C GLN A 612 -7.11 29.15 0.54
N VAL A 613 -8.21 29.10 1.31
CA VAL A 613 -9.46 29.79 0.94
C VAL A 613 -9.23 31.29 0.82
N GLN A 614 -8.54 31.90 1.78
CA GLN A 614 -8.24 33.35 1.78
C GLN A 614 -7.41 33.76 0.55
N LYS A 615 -6.43 32.95 0.14
CA LYS A 615 -5.62 33.17 -1.06
C LYS A 615 -6.45 33.10 -2.35
N LEU A 616 -7.44 32.20 -2.41
CA LEU A 616 -8.24 31.95 -3.61
C LEU A 616 -9.43 32.91 -3.77
N ASP A 617 -10.13 33.22 -2.68
CA ASP A 617 -11.31 34.09 -2.70
C ASP A 617 -11.48 34.81 -1.35
N GLN A 618 -11.19 36.11 -1.33
CA GLN A 618 -11.36 36.95 -0.15
C GLN A 618 -12.83 37.01 0.30
N LEU A 619 -13.81 36.93 -0.61
CA LEU A 619 -15.23 36.93 -0.25
C LEU A 619 -15.62 35.66 0.51
N ALA A 620 -15.05 34.51 0.14
CA ALA A 620 -15.26 33.26 0.85
C ALA A 620 -14.69 33.32 2.28
N SER A 621 -13.50 33.91 2.44
CA SER A 621 -12.89 34.13 3.77
C SER A 621 -13.75 35.07 4.63
N ASP A 622 -14.27 36.14 4.05
CA ASP A 622 -15.16 37.10 4.73
C ASP A 622 -16.49 36.44 5.14
N TYR A 623 -17.08 35.60 4.27
CA TYR A 623 -18.29 34.84 4.58
C TYR A 623 -18.06 33.84 5.72
N LEU A 624 -16.95 33.09 5.69
CA LEU A 624 -16.64 32.13 6.75
C LEU A 624 -16.45 32.83 8.10
N SER A 625 -15.69 33.93 8.11
CA SER A 625 -15.42 34.74 9.30
C SER A 625 -16.72 35.30 9.90
N LEU A 626 -17.64 35.76 9.05
CA LEU A 626 -18.96 36.22 9.50
C LEU A 626 -19.83 35.08 10.05
N MET A 627 -19.88 33.94 9.36
CA MET A 627 -20.66 32.78 9.80
C MET A 627 -20.15 32.21 11.14
N ALA A 628 -18.85 32.34 11.40
CA ALA A 628 -18.26 31.91 12.66
C ALA A 628 -18.75 32.74 13.86
N CYS A 629 -19.16 34.00 13.65
CA CYS A 629 -19.71 34.90 14.66
C CYS A 629 -21.18 34.64 15.01
N ILE A 630 -21.89 33.77 14.29
CA ILE A 630 -23.32 33.50 14.51
C ILE A 630 -23.58 32.02 14.82
N HIS A 631 -24.84 31.68 15.07
CA HIS A 631 -25.24 30.29 15.28
C HIS A 631 -24.92 29.44 14.04
N PRO A 632 -24.26 28.26 14.18
CA PRO A 632 -23.64 27.54 13.07
C PRO A 632 -24.61 26.78 12.17
N ARG A 633 -25.85 26.52 12.61
CA ARG A 633 -26.84 25.77 11.83
C ARG A 633 -27.92 26.68 11.27
N ASN A 634 -28.47 26.30 10.12
CA ASN A 634 -29.61 26.93 9.45
C ASN A 634 -29.39 28.41 9.08
N ILE A 635 -28.17 28.78 8.69
CA ILE A 635 -27.82 30.16 8.31
C ILE A 635 -28.47 30.51 6.95
N PRO A 636 -29.34 31.53 6.87
CA PRO A 636 -29.90 31.97 5.60
C PRO A 636 -28.86 32.63 4.70
N GLN A 637 -28.88 32.34 3.40
CA GLN A 637 -28.01 33.02 2.43
C GLN A 637 -28.22 34.54 2.39
N SER A 638 -29.44 35.00 2.69
CA SER A 638 -29.76 36.43 2.83
C SER A 638 -28.95 37.11 3.94
N PHE A 639 -28.52 36.37 4.96
CA PHE A 639 -27.69 36.87 6.05
C PHE A 639 -26.32 37.37 5.57
N LEU A 640 -25.77 36.71 4.55
CA LEU A 640 -24.45 37.02 4.03
C LEU A 640 -24.41 38.39 3.33
N PRO A 641 -23.29 39.12 3.41
CA PRO A 641 -23.11 40.40 2.73
C PRO A 641 -23.34 40.27 1.22
N PRO A 642 -24.00 41.26 0.58
CA PRO A 642 -24.25 41.23 -0.86
C PRO A 642 -22.92 41.20 -1.62
N ALA A 643 -22.78 40.23 -2.51
CA ALA A 643 -21.64 40.15 -3.41
C ALA A 643 -21.82 41.10 -4.61
N ALA A 644 -20.72 41.45 -5.29
CA ALA A 644 -20.79 42.26 -6.52
C ALA A 644 -21.59 41.59 -7.65
N SER A 645 -21.79 40.27 -7.60
CA SER A 645 -22.72 39.56 -8.47
C SER A 645 -23.16 38.23 -7.85
N ARG A 646 -24.30 37.69 -8.28
CA ARG A 646 -24.78 36.35 -7.87
C ARG A 646 -23.74 35.27 -8.15
N LYS A 647 -23.02 35.37 -9.28
CA LYS A 647 -21.93 34.44 -9.63
C LYS A 647 -20.84 34.44 -8.57
N LYS A 648 -20.37 35.61 -8.11
CA LYS A 648 -19.32 35.69 -7.07
C LYS A 648 -19.77 35.08 -5.75
N MET A 649 -21.04 35.25 -5.37
CA MET A 649 -21.59 34.62 -4.18
C MET A 649 -21.59 33.08 -4.30
N VAL A 650 -22.05 32.56 -5.44
CA VAL A 650 -22.05 31.11 -5.74
C VAL A 650 -20.63 30.56 -5.78
N ASP A 651 -19.68 31.30 -6.36
CA ASP A 651 -18.27 30.89 -6.42
C ASP A 651 -17.64 30.81 -5.03
N ALA A 652 -17.89 31.82 -4.18
CA ALA A 652 -17.41 31.87 -2.80
C ALA A 652 -18.01 30.77 -1.92
N LEU A 653 -19.33 30.61 -1.93
CA LEU A 653 -20.02 29.53 -1.21
C LEU A 653 -19.64 28.15 -1.72
N GLY A 654 -19.52 28.01 -3.05
CA GLY A 654 -19.05 26.79 -3.67
C GLY A 654 -17.60 26.46 -3.30
N LEU A 655 -16.76 27.45 -3.03
CA LEU A 655 -15.39 27.24 -2.54
C LEU A 655 -15.41 26.72 -1.09
N LEU A 656 -16.15 27.36 -0.20
CA LEU A 656 -16.29 26.90 1.20
C LEU A 656 -16.87 25.48 1.28
N ASN A 657 -17.90 25.19 0.47
CA ASN A 657 -18.50 23.86 0.36
C ASN A 657 -17.50 22.85 -0.25
N ALA A 658 -16.66 23.28 -1.19
CA ALA A 658 -15.63 22.41 -1.76
C ALA A 658 -14.55 21.98 -0.75
N TYR A 659 -14.27 22.80 0.26
CA TYR A 659 -13.42 22.44 1.41
C TYR A 659 -14.18 21.71 2.53
N SER A 660 -15.48 21.44 2.34
CA SER A 660 -16.38 20.86 3.34
C SER A 660 -16.47 21.68 4.65
N PHE A 661 -16.17 22.98 4.58
CA PHE A 661 -16.31 23.88 5.75
C PHE A 661 -17.76 24.19 6.05
N ILE A 662 -18.57 24.22 5.00
CA ILE A 662 -20.01 24.41 5.08
C ILE A 662 -20.73 23.31 4.31
N THR A 663 -21.98 23.07 4.69
CA THR A 663 -22.94 22.27 3.92
C THR A 663 -24.09 23.19 3.52
N ILE A 664 -24.48 23.13 2.24
CA ILE A 664 -25.63 23.87 1.72
C ILE A 664 -26.78 22.90 1.52
N GLN A 665 -27.88 23.11 2.22
CA GLN A 665 -29.07 22.26 2.12
C GLN A 665 -29.73 22.43 0.73
N PRO A 666 -30.04 21.34 0.01
CA PRO A 666 -30.58 21.42 -1.36
C PRO A 666 -31.96 22.08 -1.44
N GLU A 667 -32.80 21.89 -0.42
CA GLU A 667 -34.22 22.25 -0.46
C GLU A 667 -34.47 23.74 -0.21
N ASN A 668 -33.79 24.33 0.78
CA ASN A 668 -34.03 25.70 1.26
C ASN A 668 -32.79 26.62 1.09
N GLY A 669 -31.64 26.08 0.69
CA GLY A 669 -30.40 26.82 0.53
C GLY A 669 -29.75 27.26 1.85
N PHE A 670 -30.21 26.78 3.01
CA PHE A 670 -29.61 27.09 4.30
C PHE A 670 -28.21 26.50 4.43
N ILE A 671 -27.37 27.24 5.14
CA ILE A 671 -25.96 26.92 5.30
C ILE A 671 -25.74 26.42 6.72
N THR A 672 -25.05 25.30 6.85
CA THR A 672 -24.54 24.80 8.13
C THR A 672 -23.02 24.90 8.11
N LEU A 673 -22.45 25.59 9.10
CA LEU A 673 -21.03 25.69 9.36
C LEU A 673 -20.57 24.54 10.27
N HIS A 674 -19.50 23.85 9.88
CA HIS A 674 -18.94 22.77 10.66
C HIS A 674 -18.45 23.26 12.04
N ARG A 675 -18.83 22.56 13.13
CA ARG A 675 -18.56 22.99 14.53
C ARG A 675 -17.09 23.30 14.78
N LEU A 676 -16.20 22.36 14.47
CA LEU A 676 -14.78 22.54 14.75
C LEU A 676 -14.12 23.60 13.84
N VAL A 677 -14.66 23.82 12.63
CA VAL A 677 -14.22 24.90 11.73
C VAL A 677 -14.63 26.25 12.30
N ARG A 678 -15.82 26.36 12.91
CA ARG A 678 -16.25 27.57 13.63
C ARG A 678 -15.27 27.91 14.74
N LEU A 679 -14.94 26.96 15.61
CA LEU A 679 -14.00 27.16 16.73
C LEU A 679 -12.62 27.62 16.20
N ALA A 680 -12.06 26.90 15.23
CA ALA A 680 -10.76 27.25 14.66
C ALA A 680 -10.74 28.64 14.00
N THR A 681 -11.81 29.00 13.29
CA THR A 681 -11.93 30.32 12.65
C THR A 681 -12.02 31.44 13.69
N ARG A 682 -12.78 31.23 14.78
CA ARG A 682 -12.90 32.19 15.88
C ARG A 682 -11.58 32.41 16.60
N ASN A 683 -10.86 31.34 16.96
CA ASN A 683 -9.51 31.44 17.53
C ASN A 683 -8.59 32.30 16.66
N TRP A 684 -8.55 31.98 15.36
CA TRP A 684 -7.72 32.70 14.43
C TRP A 684 -8.09 34.19 14.38
N MET A 685 -9.39 34.51 14.30
CA MET A 685 -9.83 35.91 14.34
C MET A 685 -9.45 36.62 15.63
N ILE A 686 -9.46 35.93 16.78
CA ILE A 686 -9.04 36.49 18.07
C ILE A 686 -7.54 36.77 18.05
N LYS A 687 -6.71 35.80 17.64
CA LYS A 687 -5.25 35.92 17.54
C LYS A 687 -4.81 37.04 16.59
N GLU A 688 -5.51 37.20 15.47
CA GLU A 688 -5.25 38.26 14.47
C GLU A 688 -5.87 39.62 14.86
N GLY A 689 -6.57 39.73 15.99
CA GLY A 689 -7.25 40.96 16.42
C GLY A 689 -8.42 41.38 15.52
N ARG A 690 -8.95 40.47 14.69
CA ARG A 690 -10.05 40.71 13.73
C ARG A 690 -11.44 40.37 14.28
N PHE A 691 -11.51 39.64 15.39
CA PHE A 691 -12.78 39.17 15.95
C PHE A 691 -13.81 40.30 16.25
N PRO A 692 -13.44 41.43 16.89
CA PRO A 692 -14.39 42.52 17.16
C PRO A 692 -14.99 43.14 15.88
N LEU A 693 -14.21 43.17 14.78
CA LEU A 693 -14.67 43.68 13.49
C LEU A 693 -15.78 42.79 12.92
N TYR A 694 -15.62 41.47 12.97
CA TYR A 694 -16.59 40.53 12.40
C TYR A 694 -17.87 40.41 13.25
N ILE A 695 -17.77 40.54 14.57
CA ILE A 695 -18.94 40.70 15.45
C ILE A 695 -19.74 41.95 15.06
N THR A 696 -19.05 43.06 14.83
CA THR A 696 -19.70 44.32 14.38
C THR A 696 -20.37 44.13 13.01
N LYS A 697 -19.70 43.46 12.06
CA LYS A 697 -20.28 43.13 10.75
C LYS A 697 -21.52 42.24 10.86
N ALA A 698 -21.51 41.24 11.76
CA ALA A 698 -22.64 40.36 12.00
C ALA A 698 -23.83 41.13 12.58
N ALA A 699 -23.59 42.00 13.56
CA ALA A 699 -24.60 42.89 14.13
C ALA A 699 -25.19 43.86 13.08
N ASP A 700 -24.35 44.46 12.23
CA ASP A 700 -24.79 45.33 11.13
C ASP A 700 -25.67 44.60 10.11
N ARG A 701 -25.34 43.35 9.78
CA ARG A 701 -26.17 42.51 8.90
C ARG A 701 -27.48 42.16 9.58
N MET A 702 -27.45 41.77 10.85
CA MET A 702 -28.65 41.47 11.60
C MET A 702 -29.58 42.67 11.65
N ASN A 703 -29.08 43.86 12.01
CA ASN A 703 -29.90 45.08 12.08
C ASN A 703 -30.60 45.43 10.75
N LYS A 704 -29.98 45.12 9.61
CA LYS A 704 -30.55 45.35 8.27
C LYS A 704 -31.59 44.32 7.85
N ILE A 705 -31.41 43.06 8.22
CA ILE A 705 -32.24 41.94 7.77
C ILE A 705 -33.38 41.67 8.75
N PHE A 706 -33.16 41.98 10.03
CA PHE A 706 -34.14 41.71 11.07
C PHE A 706 -35.45 42.45 10.75
N PRO A 707 -36.57 41.73 10.59
CA PRO A 707 -37.76 42.29 10.00
C PRO A 707 -38.25 43.53 10.75
N HIS A 708 -38.70 44.55 10.01
CA HIS A 708 -39.45 45.66 10.59
C HIS A 708 -40.90 45.25 10.79
N GLY A 709 -41.42 45.52 11.98
CA GLY A 709 -42.85 45.43 12.23
C GLY A 709 -43.30 44.11 12.89
N PRO A 710 -44.34 44.18 13.74
CA PRO A 710 -44.83 43.05 14.51
C PRO A 710 -45.68 42.01 13.75
N HIS A 711 -46.24 42.33 12.58
CA HIS A 711 -47.26 41.47 11.95
C HIS A 711 -46.73 40.81 10.66
N GLY A 712 -46.63 39.47 10.67
CA GLY A 712 -46.41 38.65 9.45
C GLY A 712 -45.11 37.84 9.36
N ASN A 713 -44.11 38.08 10.21
CA ASN A 713 -42.73 37.57 9.99
C ASN A 713 -42.24 36.48 10.97
N ARG A 714 -43.16 35.68 11.56
CA ARG A 714 -42.81 34.66 12.58
C ARG A 714 -41.76 33.65 12.10
N GLN A 715 -41.79 33.30 10.81
CA GLN A 715 -40.80 32.40 10.21
C GLN A 715 -39.41 33.04 10.15
N LEU A 716 -39.30 34.28 9.67
CA LEU A 716 -38.03 35.02 9.62
C LEU A 716 -37.44 35.24 11.02
N TRP A 717 -38.27 35.41 12.05
CA TRP A 717 -37.80 35.48 13.44
C TRP A 717 -37.21 34.16 13.91
N ARG A 718 -37.88 33.02 13.63
CA ARG A 718 -37.33 31.70 13.96
C ARG A 718 -35.99 31.45 13.29
N GLU A 719 -35.80 31.97 12.07
CA GLU A 719 -34.55 31.88 11.34
C GLU A 719 -33.47 32.83 11.91
N CYS A 720 -33.79 34.08 12.23
CA CYS A 720 -32.79 35.08 12.63
C CYS A 720 -32.41 35.05 14.12
N LEU A 721 -33.34 34.68 15.01
CA LEU A 721 -33.18 34.81 16.46
C LEU A 721 -32.00 33.99 17.04
N PRO A 722 -31.77 32.72 16.64
CA PRO A 722 -30.62 31.96 17.12
C PRO A 722 -29.28 32.62 16.75
N HIS A 723 -29.19 33.19 15.56
CA HIS A 723 -27.99 33.91 15.11
C HIS A 723 -27.77 35.20 15.91
N ALA A 724 -28.86 35.91 16.25
CA ALA A 724 -28.81 37.15 17.01
C ALA A 724 -28.34 36.91 18.45
N LEU A 725 -28.87 35.85 19.09
CA LEU A 725 -28.44 35.41 20.41
C LEU A 725 -26.94 35.10 20.44
N SER A 726 -26.48 34.33 19.46
CA SER A 726 -25.09 33.86 19.42
C SER A 726 -24.03 34.96 19.43
N PHE A 727 -24.26 36.13 18.81
CA PHE A 727 -23.29 37.22 18.90
C PHE A 727 -23.61 38.20 20.04
N SER A 728 -24.83 38.18 20.59
CA SER A 728 -25.23 39.08 21.68
C SER A 728 -24.61 38.73 23.04
N GLU A 729 -24.28 37.45 23.24
CA GLU A 729 -23.61 36.94 24.43
C GLU A 729 -22.12 37.36 24.50
N GLU A 730 -21.54 37.73 23.35
CA GLU A 730 -20.13 38.07 23.20
C GLU A 730 -19.76 39.40 23.88
N ASN A 731 -18.65 39.40 24.62
CA ASN A 731 -18.16 40.59 25.33
C ASN A 731 -17.90 41.77 24.37
N GLU A 732 -17.43 41.50 23.16
CA GLU A 732 -17.17 42.52 22.14
C GLU A 732 -18.44 43.20 21.62
N PHE A 733 -19.56 42.47 21.55
CA PHE A 733 -20.86 43.06 21.23
C PHE A 733 -21.39 43.90 22.39
N LYS A 734 -21.32 43.36 23.62
CA LYS A 734 -21.78 44.06 24.85
C LYS A 734 -21.13 45.43 25.02
N LYS A 735 -19.85 45.60 24.64
CA LYS A 735 -19.15 46.90 24.63
C LYS A 735 -19.75 47.95 23.68
N ARG A 736 -20.47 47.54 22.63
CA ARG A 736 -20.98 48.42 21.54
C ARG A 736 -22.49 48.33 21.36
N GLN A 737 -23.18 47.64 22.25
CA GLN A 737 -24.59 47.29 22.14
C GLN A 737 -25.53 48.50 22.03
N GLU A 738 -25.14 49.66 22.59
CA GLU A 738 -25.91 50.91 22.52
C GLU A 738 -26.18 51.34 21.08
N ARG A 739 -25.25 51.07 20.14
CA ARG A 739 -25.41 51.35 18.71
C ARG A 739 -26.49 50.48 18.04
N TYR A 740 -26.80 49.33 18.64
CA TYR A 740 -27.71 48.32 18.10
C TYR A 740 -29.01 48.23 18.90
N ILE A 741 -29.34 49.26 19.67
CA ILE A 741 -30.48 49.28 20.59
C ILE A 741 -31.82 48.97 19.90
N ASN A 742 -32.00 49.39 18.65
CA ASN A 742 -33.19 49.07 17.85
C ASN A 742 -33.25 47.56 17.53
N CYS A 743 -32.12 46.96 17.17
CA CYS A 743 -32.03 45.51 16.93
C CYS A 743 -32.31 44.72 18.22
N ILE A 744 -31.82 45.20 19.38
CA ILE A 744 -32.05 44.58 20.68
C ILE A 744 -33.54 44.66 21.06
N TRP A 745 -34.19 45.81 20.86
CA TRP A 745 -35.63 45.96 21.05
C TRP A 745 -36.44 44.99 20.18
N LYS A 746 -36.05 44.87 18.90
CA LYS A 746 -36.68 43.93 17.97
C LYS A 746 -36.51 42.47 18.45
N MET A 747 -35.33 42.08 18.95
CA MET A 747 -35.12 40.76 19.55
C MET A 747 -35.99 40.52 20.78
N ALA A 748 -36.07 41.50 21.67
CA ALA A 748 -36.88 41.41 22.89
C ALA A 748 -38.36 41.22 22.57
N SER A 749 -38.88 41.99 21.60
CA SER A 749 -40.24 41.83 21.07
C SER A 749 -40.49 40.43 20.47
N CYS A 750 -39.47 39.80 19.88
CA CYS A 750 -39.57 38.44 19.37
C CYS A 750 -39.59 37.38 20.49
N PHE A 751 -38.83 37.58 21.56
CA PHE A 751 -38.84 36.69 22.72
C PHE A 751 -40.18 36.72 23.45
N ASP A 752 -40.72 37.92 23.65
CA ASP A 752 -42.02 38.13 24.30
C ASP A 752 -43.13 37.38 23.56
N ARG A 753 -43.22 37.53 22.24
CA ARG A 753 -44.15 36.79 21.37
C ARG A 753 -43.86 35.29 21.25
N GLY A 754 -42.61 34.91 21.54
CA GLY A 754 -42.14 33.54 21.55
C GLY A 754 -42.43 32.80 22.85
N GLY A 755 -42.96 33.48 23.88
CA GLY A 755 -43.18 32.93 25.22
C GLY A 755 -41.91 32.84 26.08
N ARG A 756 -40.82 33.48 25.66
CA ARG A 756 -39.53 33.54 26.37
C ARG A 756 -39.44 34.86 27.15
N TYR A 757 -40.32 35.01 28.14
CA TYR A 757 -40.54 36.29 28.82
C TYR A 757 -39.33 36.78 29.62
N ASN A 758 -38.57 35.88 30.26
CA ASN A 758 -37.38 36.24 31.03
C ASN A 758 -36.28 36.86 30.14
N GLU A 759 -36.05 36.30 28.95
CA GLU A 759 -35.10 36.84 27.99
C GLU A 759 -35.60 38.14 27.35
N ALA A 760 -36.91 38.31 27.21
CA ALA A 760 -37.51 39.56 26.75
C ALA A 760 -37.33 40.69 27.77
N GLU A 761 -37.58 40.41 29.04
CA GLU A 761 -37.44 41.32 30.17
C GLU A 761 -36.00 41.89 30.25
N GLU A 762 -34.99 41.02 30.26
CA GLU A 762 -33.58 41.43 30.37
C GLU A 762 -33.20 42.43 29.26
N LEU A 763 -33.62 42.15 28.02
CA LEU A 763 -33.33 43.00 26.88
C LEU A 763 -34.17 44.30 26.91
N LEU A 764 -35.45 44.26 27.30
CA LEU A 764 -36.33 45.43 27.36
C LEU A 764 -35.87 46.43 28.43
N VAL A 765 -35.47 45.96 29.62
CA VAL A 765 -34.93 46.83 30.68
C VAL A 765 -33.70 47.60 30.17
N ARG A 766 -32.81 46.92 29.45
CA ARG A 766 -31.63 47.55 28.84
C ARG A 766 -32.02 48.56 27.77
N VAL A 767 -32.97 48.22 26.89
CA VAL A 767 -33.47 49.12 25.83
C VAL A 767 -34.06 50.39 26.41
N ILE A 768 -34.94 50.27 27.40
CA ILE A 768 -35.61 51.40 28.04
C ILE A 768 -34.57 52.31 28.70
N LYS A 769 -33.59 51.75 29.43
CA LYS A 769 -32.53 52.54 30.06
C LYS A 769 -31.77 53.39 29.03
N THR A 770 -31.34 52.80 27.91
CA THR A 770 -30.62 53.51 26.86
C THR A 770 -31.51 54.52 26.13
N TRP A 771 -32.77 54.20 25.82
CA TRP A 771 -33.68 55.14 25.15
C TRP A 771 -34.12 56.30 26.04
N LYS A 772 -34.31 56.08 27.35
CA LYS A 772 -34.51 57.17 28.32
C LYS A 772 -33.33 58.15 28.33
N GLN A 773 -32.10 57.64 28.22
CA GLN A 773 -30.89 58.48 28.19
C GLN A 773 -30.67 59.21 26.86
N VAL A 774 -30.92 58.53 25.72
CA VAL A 774 -30.58 59.05 24.39
C VAL A 774 -31.72 59.87 23.76
N LEU A 775 -32.97 59.41 23.92
CA LEU A 775 -34.15 59.97 23.27
C LEU A 775 -35.07 60.73 24.26
N GLY A 776 -34.90 60.48 25.55
CA GLY A 776 -35.77 61.00 26.61
C GLY A 776 -36.90 60.03 27.00
N PRO A 777 -37.50 60.22 28.19
CA PRO A 777 -38.58 59.38 28.69
C PRO A 777 -39.85 59.42 27.83
N GLU A 778 -40.19 60.59 27.27
CA GLU A 778 -41.41 60.82 26.49
C GLU A 778 -41.31 60.42 25.00
N HIS A 779 -40.14 59.96 24.54
CA HIS A 779 -39.98 59.62 23.14
C HIS A 779 -40.83 58.38 22.79
N PRO A 780 -41.57 58.34 21.65
CA PRO A 780 -42.47 57.24 21.30
C PRO A 780 -41.86 55.83 21.43
N ASN A 781 -40.60 55.66 21.04
CA ASN A 781 -39.87 54.39 21.20
C ASN A 781 -39.68 53.99 22.68
N THR A 782 -39.35 54.93 23.55
CA THR A 782 -39.17 54.70 25.00
C THR A 782 -40.49 54.26 25.64
N VAL A 783 -41.57 54.96 25.29
CA VAL A 783 -42.94 54.69 25.76
C VAL A 783 -43.41 53.32 25.26
N THR A 784 -43.24 53.02 23.97
CA THR A 784 -43.62 51.72 23.36
C THR A 784 -42.86 50.55 24.01
N SER A 785 -41.56 50.70 24.29
CA SER A 785 -40.80 49.68 25.02
C SER A 785 -41.26 49.49 26.45
N THR A 786 -41.64 50.57 27.13
CA THR A 786 -42.14 50.53 28.51
C THR A 786 -43.48 49.80 28.58
N GLY A 787 -44.38 50.05 27.63
CA GLY A 787 -45.60 49.28 27.47
C GLY A 787 -45.35 47.80 27.13
N SER A 788 -44.32 47.51 26.31
CA SER A 788 -43.92 46.13 26.01
C SER A 788 -43.40 45.40 27.26
N LEU A 789 -42.60 46.06 28.11
CA LEU A 789 -42.11 45.48 29.37
C LEU A 789 -43.25 45.23 30.36
N ALA A 790 -44.23 46.13 30.45
CA ALA A 790 -45.41 45.93 31.28
C ALA A 790 -46.22 44.68 30.84
N LEU A 791 -46.35 44.45 29.52
CA LEU A 791 -46.98 43.25 28.98
C LEU A 791 -46.16 41.97 29.25
N THR A 792 -44.83 42.06 29.20
CA THR A 792 -43.95 40.94 29.57
C THR A 792 -44.14 40.55 31.04
N TYR A 793 -44.16 41.52 31.96
CA TYR A 793 -44.44 41.26 33.39
C TYR A 793 -45.84 40.69 33.62
N GLN A 794 -46.85 41.20 32.91
CA GLN A 794 -48.19 40.64 32.95
C GLN A 794 -48.19 39.15 32.53
N SER A 795 -47.42 38.81 31.51
CA SER A 795 -47.28 37.43 31.01
C SER A 795 -46.46 36.52 31.95
N GLN A 796 -45.63 37.10 32.82
CA GLN A 796 -44.91 36.40 33.91
C GLN A 796 -45.71 36.34 35.22
N GLU A 797 -46.95 36.82 35.24
CA GLU A 797 -47.78 36.97 36.45
C GLU A 797 -47.20 37.93 37.51
N GLN A 798 -46.30 38.82 37.10
CA GLN A 798 -45.73 39.90 37.91
C GLN A 798 -46.63 41.15 37.84
N TRP A 799 -47.82 41.04 38.43
CA TRP A 799 -48.90 42.02 38.27
C TRP A 799 -48.58 43.40 38.88
N LYS A 800 -47.76 43.45 39.94
CA LYS A 800 -47.39 44.72 40.61
C LYS A 800 -46.44 45.55 39.75
N GLU A 801 -45.41 44.91 39.23
CA GLU A 801 -44.40 45.49 38.36
C GLU A 801 -45.02 45.96 37.03
N ALA A 802 -46.01 45.21 36.51
CA ALA A 802 -46.79 45.62 35.34
C ALA A 802 -47.65 46.88 35.62
N GLU A 803 -48.35 46.92 36.76
CA GLU A 803 -49.20 48.05 37.17
C GLU A 803 -48.42 49.37 37.34
N GLU A 804 -47.17 49.32 37.80
CA GLU A 804 -46.30 50.50 37.92
C GLU A 804 -45.85 51.08 36.57
N LEU A 805 -45.73 50.24 35.54
CA LEU A 805 -45.21 50.64 34.23
C LEU A 805 -46.28 51.06 33.22
N PHE A 806 -47.51 50.56 33.33
CA PHE A 806 -48.60 50.92 32.42
C PHE A 806 -48.93 52.43 32.40
N PRO A 807 -48.99 53.17 33.53
CA PRO A 807 -49.23 54.62 33.52
C PRO A 807 -48.19 55.40 32.71
N GLN A 808 -46.91 55.02 32.81
CA GLN A 808 -45.82 55.61 32.03
C GLN A 808 -45.94 55.35 30.53
N ALA A 809 -46.70 54.32 30.12
CA ALA A 809 -46.99 54.03 28.72
C ALA A 809 -48.24 54.77 28.20
N ILE A 810 -49.10 55.27 29.10
CA ILE A 810 -50.40 55.90 28.80
C ILE A 810 -50.25 57.42 28.55
N GLU A 811 -49.37 58.12 29.26
CA GLU A 811 -49.29 59.60 29.25
C GLU A 811 -48.87 60.23 27.89
N THR A 812 -48.27 59.47 26.96
CA THR A 812 -47.64 60.03 25.75
C THR A 812 -48.18 59.54 24.40
N GLN A 813 -49.06 58.53 24.35
CA GLN A 813 -49.59 57.94 23.11
C GLN A 813 -51.10 58.16 23.00
N LYS A 814 -51.59 59.04 22.10
CA LYS A 814 -53.03 59.38 21.96
C LYS A 814 -53.91 58.37 21.18
N PRO A 815 -53.41 57.54 20.25
CA PRO A 815 -54.23 56.50 19.61
C PRO A 815 -54.16 55.11 20.28
N ASP A 816 -53.06 54.78 20.95
CA ASP A 816 -52.85 53.48 21.64
C ASP A 816 -53.29 53.49 23.12
N THR A 817 -53.77 54.64 23.61
CA THR A 817 -54.20 54.86 25.01
C THR A 817 -55.26 53.84 25.45
N LEU A 818 -56.22 53.52 24.57
CA LEU A 818 -57.30 52.56 24.85
C LEU A 818 -56.79 51.15 25.12
N THR A 819 -55.79 50.70 24.36
CA THR A 819 -55.18 49.37 24.51
C THR A 819 -54.39 49.29 25.82
N SER A 820 -53.61 50.31 26.14
CA SER A 820 -52.84 50.36 27.39
C SER A 820 -53.73 50.48 28.63
N MET A 821 -54.82 51.26 28.57
CA MET A 821 -55.83 51.34 29.64
C MET A 821 -56.58 50.01 29.84
N ALA A 822 -56.98 49.35 28.75
CA ALA A 822 -57.60 48.02 28.83
C ALA A 822 -56.65 46.97 29.43
N ASN A 823 -55.36 47.01 29.09
CA ASN A 823 -54.35 46.11 29.66
C ASN A 823 -54.09 46.39 31.15
N LEU A 824 -54.09 47.66 31.58
CA LEU A 824 -54.00 48.04 33.00
C LEU A 824 -55.22 47.56 33.80
N ALA A 825 -56.43 47.72 33.28
CA ALA A 825 -57.64 47.19 33.90
C ALA A 825 -57.61 45.66 34.03
N CYS A 826 -57.14 44.96 32.99
CA CYS A 826 -56.92 43.50 33.01
C CYS A 826 -55.86 43.06 34.04
N THR A 827 -54.88 43.90 34.36
CA THR A 827 -53.82 43.64 35.36
C THR A 827 -54.31 43.84 36.80
N ARG A 828 -55.29 44.74 37.01
CA ARG A 828 -55.90 45.03 38.32
C ARG A 828 -56.94 44.01 38.78
N LYS A 829 -57.68 43.41 37.83
CA LYS A 829 -58.70 42.39 38.08
C LYS A 829 -58.19 41.18 38.90
N PRO A 830 -57.05 40.52 38.55
CA PRO A 830 -56.53 39.42 39.35
C PRO A 830 -55.97 39.85 40.72
N GLN A 831 -55.79 41.16 40.97
CA GLN A 831 -55.37 41.71 42.26
C GLN A 831 -56.54 42.08 43.19
N GLY A 832 -57.80 41.84 42.79
CA GLY A 832 -58.99 42.17 43.58
C GLY A 832 -59.38 43.66 43.58
N LYS A 833 -58.83 44.46 42.66
CA LYS A 833 -59.14 45.89 42.49
C LYS A 833 -60.23 46.11 41.43
N ASP A 834 -61.39 45.49 41.64
CA ASP A 834 -62.46 45.44 40.62
C ASP A 834 -63.08 46.81 40.33
N GLU A 835 -63.28 47.67 41.34
CA GLU A 835 -63.84 49.03 41.15
C GLU A 835 -62.93 49.92 40.31
N GLU A 836 -61.63 49.92 40.60
CA GLU A 836 -60.63 50.71 39.86
C GLU A 836 -60.42 50.21 38.42
N ALA A 837 -60.56 48.90 38.18
CA ALA A 837 -60.53 48.33 36.83
C ALA A 837 -61.77 48.74 36.02
N LEU A 838 -62.92 48.82 36.67
CA LEU A 838 -64.19 49.23 36.06
C LEU A 838 -64.17 50.72 35.71
N GLU A 839 -63.61 51.56 36.58
CA GLU A 839 -63.41 53.00 36.35
C GLU A 839 -62.48 53.27 35.16
N LEU A 840 -61.33 52.58 35.08
CA LEU A 840 -60.43 52.64 33.92
C LEU A 840 -61.09 52.18 32.61
N MET A 841 -61.91 51.12 32.66
CA MET A 841 -62.67 50.66 31.50
C MET A 841 -63.71 51.69 31.06
N MET A 842 -64.43 52.30 32.01
CA MET A 842 -65.39 53.38 31.72
C MET A 842 -64.72 54.62 31.12
N GLU A 843 -63.58 55.02 31.65
CA GLU A 843 -62.79 56.15 31.15
C GLU A 843 -62.28 55.87 29.73
N SER A 844 -61.82 54.64 29.45
CA SER A 844 -61.45 54.22 28.09
C SER A 844 -62.61 54.30 27.10
N CYS A 845 -63.83 53.92 27.50
CA CYS A 845 -65.02 54.06 26.66
C CYS A 845 -65.40 55.52 26.38
N SER A 846 -65.08 56.45 27.30
CA SER A 846 -65.36 57.89 27.13
C SER A 846 -64.39 58.60 26.17
N VAL A 847 -63.17 58.08 26.00
CA VAL A 847 -62.13 58.61 25.09
C VAL A 847 -62.27 58.04 23.66
N ALA A 848 -63.02 56.94 23.48
CA ALA A 848 -63.24 56.25 22.20
C ALA A 848 -64.40 56.81 21.35
N VAL A 849 -65.16 57.78 21.88
CA VAL A 849 -66.28 58.50 21.23
C VAL A 849 -65.84 59.91 20.88
#